data_AF-Q7VUU6-F1
#
_entry.id   AF-Q7VUU6-F1
#
_cell.length_a   1.000
_cell.length_b   1.000
_cell.length_c   1.000
_cell.angle_alpha   90.00
_cell.angle_beta   90.00
_cell.angle_gamma   90.00
#
_symmetry.space_group_name_H-M   'P 1'
#
loop_
_entity.id
_entity.type
_entity.pdbx_description
1 polymer ?
#
loop_
_entity_poly.entity_id
_entity_poly.type
_entity_poly.pdbx_seq_one_letter_code
_entity_poly.pdbx_strand_id
1 'polypeptide(L)'
;MLRHVLAPMFEPASLVVIADRLLPVTSVLPSALRARTTVVQAAPGAAPELPAACAGVAEGLRPDLALVCVAPGVLPETLRRLAALAPRAVILLPHELPDPYPRGTQALCRAWAAENRCELLGPRSFGAQRPHAGLNLSQHPSLARAGRVALVAQSRSIMAAVMDWAEDVHIGFSIAVSLGDEAVVGLSQVLDYLASDSRTDSIVLYIEDVGPAREFMSALRAAASVKPVIVLKAGRADANGADAVFDAALRRAGAVRVRYFVQLFSAVKVLGYTRRPRGRRVALFSNGSGPPQLALDLIGPDAAVLQAKLSPATQRTLADMLEPDAATANPVITYTPLTPERIQAILDCLLDDAGVDGVLVLLAPDALADMPAVARQLAQLAPRARKPVVSCFMGDAGMRPLRRMLDDAGTSAFRTPESAADAFGVLATHHYNQQLLLQTQPPEPPGLLPDSAGARDIMGQARAQGRRELDPIEARALLDAFYVPLREGPLGVRPIEAESRPMAIRVRRDPHFGPVIRFGAGGPDAVLSGADRGMDLPPLNGFLARQMIERSRLWRRVLAPQVTNAAAEALQHALVQVSEMVSELPDIESVDIDPLYAGETQLRAGGLRIVLCEREATVSPQLSGYAHMAIHPYPARLVQARRFDDGTPWVIRPIRPEDGEPLQEFIRGLSERSRYMRFVSMMRELTPRMVARYTQVDYHRELALVAATQVPNPANRGHPREVIIGFAHYLRNPDGRGAEYALVIGDDWQRRKLGGQLMSALIDAAREQGLEYIDGLVLSTNRPMLTLMTRLGFTNDADPEDPTMRRVWLQLREPDAPA
;
A
#
# COMPACT_ATOMS: atom_id res chain seq x y z
N MET A 1 -10.67 20.57 -14.04
CA MET A 1 -10.04 19.48 -13.23
C MET A 1 -9.37 18.46 -14.16
N LEU A 2 -8.08 18.17 -13.98
CA LEU A 2 -7.34 17.23 -14.86
C LEU A 2 -7.83 15.80 -14.65
N ARG A 3 -8.15 15.10 -15.74
CA ARG A 3 -8.55 13.68 -15.69
C ARG A 3 -7.31 12.79 -15.60
N HIS A 4 -7.44 11.67 -14.92
CA HIS A 4 -6.37 10.67 -14.84
C HIS A 4 -5.91 10.22 -16.24
N VAL A 5 -4.65 9.85 -16.42
CA VAL A 5 -4.11 9.41 -17.73
C VAL A 5 -4.90 8.22 -18.31
N LEU A 6 -5.36 7.30 -17.45
CA LEU A 6 -6.21 6.17 -17.81
C LEU A 6 -7.72 6.48 -17.89
N ALA A 7 -8.15 7.72 -17.64
CA ALA A 7 -9.57 8.07 -17.73
C ALA A 7 -10.19 7.80 -19.12
N PRO A 8 -9.50 8.05 -20.26
CA PRO A 8 -10.01 7.68 -21.58
C PRO A 8 -10.29 6.17 -21.72
N MET A 9 -9.59 5.32 -20.98
CA MET A 9 -9.76 3.86 -21.04
C MET A 9 -11.01 3.38 -20.30
N PHE A 10 -11.34 3.98 -19.15
CA PHE A 10 -12.43 3.52 -18.28
C PHE A 10 -13.69 4.39 -18.32
N GLU A 11 -13.54 5.64 -18.76
CA GLU A 11 -14.62 6.63 -18.90
C GLU A 11 -14.50 7.39 -20.25
N PRO A 12 -14.48 6.67 -21.40
CA PRO A 12 -14.31 7.28 -22.72
C PRO A 12 -15.49 8.19 -23.08
N ALA A 13 -15.21 9.35 -23.65
CA ALA A 13 -16.23 10.21 -24.28
C ALA A 13 -16.45 9.89 -25.77
N SER A 14 -15.51 9.16 -26.40
CA SER A 14 -15.59 8.66 -27.78
C SER A 14 -14.94 7.28 -27.88
N LEU A 15 -15.49 6.41 -28.72
CA LEU A 15 -15.06 5.02 -28.86
C LEU A 15 -14.88 4.63 -30.33
N VAL A 16 -13.78 3.96 -30.65
CA VAL A 16 -13.57 3.30 -31.94
C VAL A 16 -13.51 1.79 -31.69
N VAL A 17 -14.38 1.01 -32.32
CA VAL A 17 -14.38 -0.46 -32.19
C VAL A 17 -13.88 -1.05 -33.48
N ILE A 18 -12.77 -1.77 -33.43
CA ILE A 18 -12.14 -2.43 -34.56
C ILE A 18 -12.12 -3.93 -34.28
N ALA A 19 -12.94 -4.70 -34.99
CA ALA A 19 -13.00 -6.14 -34.79
C ALA A 19 -13.33 -6.90 -36.06
N ASP A 20 -12.79 -8.11 -36.20
CA ASP A 20 -13.19 -9.09 -37.23
C ASP A 20 -14.32 -10.01 -36.75
N ARG A 21 -14.88 -9.73 -35.58
CA ARG A 21 -15.98 -10.47 -34.94
C ARG A 21 -16.90 -9.57 -34.13
N LEU A 22 -18.07 -10.09 -33.79
CA LEU A 22 -19.00 -9.39 -32.90
C LEU A 22 -18.47 -9.36 -31.46
N LEU A 23 -18.44 -8.17 -30.86
CA LEU A 23 -18.03 -7.94 -29.47
C LEU A 23 -19.23 -7.56 -28.59
N PRO A 24 -19.27 -7.94 -27.30
CA PRO A 24 -20.38 -7.61 -26.40
C PRO A 24 -20.70 -6.11 -26.32
N VAL A 25 -19.68 -5.24 -26.45
CA VAL A 25 -19.88 -3.79 -26.44
C VAL A 25 -20.85 -3.34 -27.54
N THR A 26 -20.85 -4.00 -28.70
CA THR A 26 -21.63 -3.57 -29.87
C THR A 26 -23.13 -3.79 -29.73
N SER A 27 -23.56 -4.70 -28.84
CA SER A 27 -24.98 -4.97 -28.58
C SER A 27 -25.55 -4.08 -27.48
N VAL A 28 -24.73 -3.64 -26.52
CA VAL A 28 -25.16 -2.86 -25.36
C VAL A 28 -24.21 -1.67 -25.15
N LEU A 29 -24.45 -0.59 -25.91
CA LEU A 29 -23.81 0.72 -25.70
C LEU A 29 -24.74 1.66 -24.91
N PRO A 30 -24.22 2.38 -23.89
CA PRO A 30 -24.90 3.50 -23.27
C PRO A 30 -25.33 4.54 -24.31
N SER A 31 -26.51 5.14 -24.13
CA SER A 31 -27.08 6.09 -25.10
C SER A 31 -26.15 7.27 -25.39
N ALA A 32 -25.48 7.79 -24.37
CA ALA A 32 -24.52 8.89 -24.48
C ALA A 32 -23.30 8.56 -25.36
N LEU A 33 -22.82 7.32 -25.32
CA LEU A 33 -21.64 6.89 -26.07
C LEU A 33 -22.00 6.42 -27.49
N ARG A 34 -23.22 5.90 -27.69
CA ARG A 34 -23.67 5.35 -28.97
C ARG A 34 -23.50 6.32 -30.14
N ALA A 35 -23.81 7.60 -29.95
CA ALA A 35 -23.66 8.63 -30.99
C ALA A 35 -22.19 9.04 -31.25
N ARG A 36 -21.26 8.60 -30.40
CA ARG A 36 -19.83 8.89 -30.42
C ARG A 36 -18.99 7.63 -30.56
N THR A 37 -19.60 6.56 -31.07
CA THR A 37 -18.94 5.29 -31.35
C THR A 37 -18.79 5.11 -32.86
N THR A 38 -17.58 4.83 -33.31
CA THR A 38 -17.27 4.43 -34.69
C THR A 38 -16.99 2.94 -34.69
N VAL A 39 -17.77 2.14 -35.41
CA VAL A 39 -17.56 0.69 -35.51
C VAL A 39 -16.97 0.36 -36.88
N VAL A 40 -15.80 -0.27 -36.88
CA VAL A 40 -15.09 -0.73 -38.07
C VAL A 40 -15.04 -2.25 -38.05
N GLN A 41 -15.74 -2.89 -38.99
CA GLN A 41 -15.72 -4.34 -39.16
C GLN A 41 -14.54 -4.71 -40.06
N ALA A 42 -13.61 -5.51 -39.56
CA ALA A 42 -12.51 -6.06 -40.32
C ALA A 42 -12.92 -7.38 -40.98
N ALA A 43 -12.44 -7.66 -42.20
CA ALA A 43 -12.57 -9.00 -42.75
C ALA A 43 -11.56 -9.94 -42.07
N PRO A 44 -11.90 -11.23 -41.85
CA PRO A 44 -10.98 -12.18 -41.23
C PRO A 44 -9.63 -12.22 -41.96
N GLY A 45 -8.54 -11.99 -41.23
CA GLY A 45 -7.19 -12.00 -41.79
C GLY A 45 -6.81 -10.81 -42.68
N ALA A 46 -7.63 -9.76 -42.75
CA ALA A 46 -7.32 -8.50 -43.43
C ALA A 46 -7.29 -7.32 -42.46
N ALA A 47 -6.32 -6.43 -42.61
CA ALA A 47 -6.29 -5.20 -41.83
C ALA A 47 -7.44 -4.27 -42.25
N PRO A 48 -8.20 -3.71 -41.30
CA PRO A 48 -9.35 -2.87 -41.60
C PRO A 48 -8.94 -1.54 -42.25
N GLU A 49 -9.81 -0.98 -43.09
CA GLU A 49 -9.71 0.41 -43.50
C GLU A 49 -10.32 1.30 -42.42
N LEU A 50 -9.57 2.28 -41.96
CA LEU A 50 -10.00 3.19 -40.90
C LEU A 50 -10.53 4.49 -41.51
N PRO A 51 -11.63 5.04 -40.99
CA PRO A 51 -12.18 6.29 -41.49
C PRO A 51 -11.25 7.47 -41.14
N ALA A 52 -11.25 8.51 -41.97
CA ALA A 52 -10.50 9.74 -41.71
C ALA A 52 -11.09 10.56 -40.53
N ALA A 53 -12.38 10.39 -40.23
CA ALA A 53 -13.06 11.06 -39.13
C ALA A 53 -13.84 10.05 -38.27
N CYS A 54 -13.83 10.26 -36.96
CA CYS A 54 -14.56 9.45 -36.00
C CYS A 54 -15.85 10.14 -35.55
N ALA A 55 -16.92 9.36 -35.37
CA ALA A 55 -18.20 9.84 -34.88
C ALA A 55 -18.05 10.58 -33.53
N GLY A 56 -18.51 11.83 -33.47
CA GLY A 56 -18.52 12.62 -32.24
C GLY A 56 -17.16 13.17 -31.80
N VAL A 57 -16.13 13.07 -32.64
CA VAL A 57 -14.80 13.66 -32.42
C VAL A 57 -14.65 14.88 -33.34
N ALA A 58 -14.34 16.05 -32.79
CA ALA A 58 -14.15 17.26 -33.58
C ALA A 58 -12.86 17.18 -34.42
N GLU A 59 -12.81 17.91 -35.52
CA GLU A 59 -11.64 17.97 -36.41
C GLU A 59 -10.40 18.46 -35.63
N GLY A 60 -9.28 17.74 -35.76
CA GLY A 60 -8.06 18.00 -35.01
C GLY A 60 -8.00 17.42 -33.59
N LEU A 61 -9.09 16.81 -33.08
CA LEU A 61 -9.05 16.05 -31.83
C LEU A 61 -8.86 14.56 -32.09
N ARG A 62 -8.18 13.88 -31.15
CA ARG A 62 -8.02 12.42 -31.16
C ARG A 62 -9.13 11.71 -30.38
N PRO A 63 -9.57 10.50 -30.80
CA PRO A 63 -10.52 9.68 -30.04
C PRO A 63 -9.99 9.33 -28.64
N ASP A 64 -10.90 9.14 -27.68
CA ASP A 64 -10.52 8.76 -26.32
C ASP A 64 -10.06 7.30 -26.25
N LEU A 65 -10.81 6.36 -26.83
CA LEU A 65 -10.51 4.93 -26.75
C LEU A 65 -10.71 4.22 -28.09
N ALA A 66 -9.76 3.35 -28.45
CA ALA A 66 -9.96 2.31 -29.46
C ALA A 66 -9.96 0.91 -28.82
N LEU A 67 -11.02 0.14 -29.07
CA LEU A 67 -11.12 -1.28 -28.69
C LEU A 67 -10.80 -2.13 -29.92
N VAL A 68 -9.74 -2.92 -29.85
CA VAL A 68 -9.23 -3.69 -31.00
C VAL A 68 -9.24 -5.18 -30.69
N CYS A 69 -9.82 -5.97 -31.61
CA CYS A 69 -9.83 -7.43 -31.58
C CYS A 69 -9.64 -7.95 -33.01
N VAL A 70 -8.41 -8.21 -33.42
CA VAL A 70 -8.05 -8.73 -34.75
C VAL A 70 -7.06 -9.87 -34.64
N ALA A 71 -6.96 -10.71 -35.67
CA ALA A 71 -5.96 -11.76 -35.73
C ALA A 71 -4.51 -11.24 -35.52
N PRO A 72 -3.63 -11.95 -34.77
CA PRO A 72 -2.27 -11.49 -34.49
C PRO A 72 -1.44 -11.16 -35.74
N GLY A 73 -1.67 -11.89 -36.85
CA GLY A 73 -0.97 -11.68 -38.12
C GLY A 73 -1.25 -10.32 -38.78
N VAL A 74 -2.39 -9.68 -38.50
CA VAL A 74 -2.75 -8.36 -39.07
C VAL A 74 -2.70 -7.22 -38.07
N LEU A 75 -2.40 -7.52 -36.79
CA LEU A 75 -2.28 -6.52 -35.74
C LEU A 75 -1.23 -5.43 -36.07
N PRO A 76 -0.03 -5.72 -36.60
CA PRO A 76 0.95 -4.69 -36.92
C PRO A 76 0.44 -3.66 -37.94
N GLU A 77 -0.16 -4.15 -39.02
CA GLU A 77 -0.75 -3.28 -40.05
C GLU A 77 -1.96 -2.50 -39.51
N THR A 78 -2.75 -3.11 -38.63
CA THR A 78 -3.89 -2.45 -37.97
C THR A 78 -3.42 -1.30 -37.08
N LEU A 79 -2.38 -1.51 -36.26
CA LEU A 79 -1.79 -0.44 -35.43
C LEU A 79 -1.19 0.67 -36.28
N ARG A 80 -0.48 0.32 -37.37
CA ARG A 80 0.08 1.29 -38.31
C ARG A 80 -1.02 2.21 -38.90
N ARG A 81 -2.17 1.65 -39.28
CA ARG A 81 -3.32 2.45 -39.76
C ARG A 81 -3.94 3.27 -38.63
N LEU A 82 -4.05 2.70 -37.43
CA LEU A 82 -4.62 3.37 -36.26
C LEU A 82 -3.81 4.60 -35.82
N ALA A 83 -2.51 4.64 -36.14
CA ALA A 83 -1.64 5.79 -35.85
C ALA A 83 -2.17 7.11 -36.43
N ALA A 84 -2.87 7.09 -37.57
CA ALA A 84 -3.46 8.30 -38.15
C ALA A 84 -4.56 8.92 -37.27
N LEU A 85 -5.27 8.09 -36.49
CA LEU A 85 -6.27 8.55 -35.52
C LEU A 85 -5.66 8.87 -34.14
N ALA A 86 -4.49 8.28 -33.85
CA ALA A 86 -3.72 8.44 -32.61
C ALA A 86 -4.60 8.49 -31.35
N PRO A 87 -5.43 7.48 -31.06
CA PRO A 87 -6.33 7.50 -29.91
C PRO A 87 -5.56 7.69 -28.60
N ARG A 88 -6.22 8.24 -27.57
CA ARG A 88 -5.58 8.45 -26.26
C ARG A 88 -5.33 7.14 -25.52
N ALA A 89 -6.21 6.17 -25.69
CA ALA A 89 -6.10 4.84 -25.13
C ALA A 89 -6.48 3.75 -26.15
N VAL A 90 -5.90 2.56 -25.99
CA VAL A 90 -6.20 1.35 -26.74
C VAL A 90 -6.40 0.17 -25.79
N ILE A 91 -7.41 -0.65 -26.03
CA ILE A 91 -7.57 -1.96 -25.39
C ILE A 91 -7.42 -3.04 -26.47
N LEU A 92 -6.40 -3.88 -26.34
CA LEU A 92 -6.14 -5.01 -27.23
C LEU A 92 -6.67 -6.31 -26.63
N LEU A 93 -7.82 -6.76 -27.15
CA LEU A 93 -8.47 -7.99 -26.74
C LEU A 93 -7.78 -9.23 -27.33
N PRO A 94 -7.80 -10.40 -26.67
CA PRO A 94 -7.25 -11.62 -27.23
C PRO A 94 -8.09 -12.11 -28.40
N HIS A 95 -7.40 -12.60 -29.43
CA HIS A 95 -8.04 -13.31 -30.54
C HIS A 95 -8.03 -14.83 -30.27
N GLU A 96 -8.88 -15.58 -30.98
CA GLU A 96 -8.93 -17.05 -30.87
C GLU A 96 -7.73 -17.75 -31.50
N LEU A 97 -7.11 -17.10 -32.49
CA LEU A 97 -5.87 -17.55 -33.10
C LEU A 97 -4.69 -17.25 -32.17
N PRO A 98 -3.77 -18.21 -31.96
CA PRO A 98 -2.59 -17.99 -31.15
C PRO A 98 -1.66 -16.97 -31.82
N ASP A 99 -1.03 -16.13 -30.99
CA ASP A 99 0.04 -15.24 -31.45
C ASP A 99 1.32 -16.07 -31.68
N PRO A 100 1.86 -16.11 -32.92
CA PRO A 100 3.09 -16.83 -33.20
C PRO A 100 4.33 -16.17 -32.58
N TYR A 101 4.30 -14.86 -32.27
CA TYR A 101 5.43 -14.10 -31.75
C TYR A 101 5.05 -13.17 -30.58
N PRO A 102 4.59 -13.69 -29.42
CA PRO A 102 4.05 -12.87 -28.32
C PRO A 102 4.98 -11.76 -27.83
N ARG A 103 6.28 -12.06 -27.69
CA ARG A 103 7.29 -11.06 -27.26
C ARG A 103 7.50 -9.96 -28.31
N GLY A 104 7.46 -10.32 -29.59
CA GLY A 104 7.56 -9.36 -30.70
C GLY A 104 6.35 -8.43 -30.73
N THR A 105 5.15 -8.97 -30.52
CA THR A 105 3.91 -8.21 -30.41
C THR A 105 3.94 -7.23 -29.23
N GLN A 106 4.43 -7.65 -28.06
CA GLN A 106 4.59 -6.76 -26.90
C GLN A 106 5.55 -5.60 -27.20
N ALA A 107 6.71 -5.87 -27.81
CA ALA A 107 7.68 -4.85 -28.19
C ALA A 107 7.11 -3.86 -29.22
N LEU A 108 6.37 -4.36 -30.21
CA LEU A 108 5.64 -3.54 -31.18
C LEU A 108 4.61 -2.63 -30.50
N CYS A 109 3.82 -3.17 -29.56
CA CYS A 109 2.82 -2.39 -28.82
C CYS A 109 3.49 -1.27 -28.01
N ARG A 110 4.63 -1.54 -27.36
CA ARG A 110 5.41 -0.54 -26.63
C ARG A 110 5.90 0.58 -27.53
N ALA A 111 6.54 0.24 -28.64
CA ALA A 111 7.08 1.21 -29.59
C ALA A 111 5.95 2.09 -30.17
N TRP A 112 4.87 1.47 -30.62
CA TRP A 112 3.73 2.17 -31.19
C TRP A 112 3.05 3.10 -30.18
N ALA A 113 2.84 2.64 -28.94
CA ALA A 113 2.21 3.43 -27.89
C ALA A 113 3.06 4.66 -27.50
N ALA A 114 4.39 4.50 -27.43
CA ALA A 114 5.31 5.59 -27.15
C ALA A 114 5.29 6.65 -28.27
N GLU A 115 5.36 6.23 -29.54
CA GLU A 115 5.33 7.13 -30.70
C GLU A 115 4.01 7.93 -30.78
N ASN A 116 2.89 7.30 -30.44
CA ASN A 116 1.56 7.91 -30.54
C ASN A 116 1.07 8.55 -29.23
N ARG A 117 1.88 8.54 -28.16
CA ARG A 117 1.51 9.00 -26.80
C ARG A 117 0.15 8.43 -26.38
N CYS A 118 0.01 7.11 -26.49
CA CYS A 118 -1.21 6.35 -26.26
C CYS A 118 -1.03 5.37 -25.10
N GLU A 119 -2.00 5.32 -24.19
CA GLU A 119 -2.07 4.27 -23.16
C GLU A 119 -2.60 2.97 -23.77
N LEU A 120 -1.95 1.83 -23.56
CA LEU A 120 -2.34 0.56 -24.17
C LEU A 120 -2.49 -0.55 -23.12
N LEU A 121 -3.71 -1.10 -23.01
CA LEU A 121 -4.02 -2.28 -22.19
C LEU A 121 -3.96 -3.55 -23.03
N GLY A 122 -3.19 -4.53 -22.56
CA GLY A 122 -2.89 -5.76 -23.28
C GLY A 122 -1.46 -5.77 -23.86
N PRO A 123 -1.18 -6.55 -24.92
CA PRO A 123 -2.09 -7.41 -25.67
C PRO A 123 -2.68 -8.54 -24.82
N ARG A 124 -3.65 -9.27 -25.38
CA ARG A 124 -4.33 -10.41 -24.74
C ARG A 124 -5.06 -10.08 -23.43
N SER A 125 -5.45 -8.82 -23.26
CA SER A 125 -6.29 -8.39 -22.13
C SER A 125 -7.72 -8.89 -22.33
N PHE A 126 -8.32 -9.56 -21.33
CA PHE A 126 -9.75 -9.92 -21.40
C PHE A 126 -10.68 -8.68 -21.51
N GLY A 127 -10.12 -7.49 -21.31
CA GLY A 127 -10.76 -6.18 -21.43
C GLY A 127 -11.12 -5.60 -20.09
N ALA A 128 -12.01 -4.60 -20.11
CA ALA A 128 -12.46 -3.89 -18.92
C ALA A 128 -13.99 -3.72 -18.90
N GLN A 129 -14.57 -3.64 -17.70
CA GLN A 129 -15.97 -3.28 -17.49
C GLN A 129 -16.08 -2.12 -16.51
N ARG A 130 -17.02 -1.21 -16.77
CA ARG A 130 -17.43 -0.12 -15.87
C ARG A 130 -18.94 -0.23 -15.62
N PRO A 131 -19.38 -1.12 -14.71
CA PRO A 131 -20.80 -1.46 -14.52
C PRO A 131 -21.77 -0.29 -14.34
N HIS A 132 -21.42 0.69 -13.50
CA HIS A 132 -22.28 1.86 -13.25
C HIS A 132 -22.49 2.75 -14.48
N ALA A 133 -21.56 2.69 -15.44
CA ALA A 133 -21.65 3.41 -16.70
C ALA A 133 -22.35 2.57 -17.80
N GLY A 134 -22.76 1.33 -17.50
CA GLY A 134 -23.31 0.41 -18.49
C GLY A 134 -22.29 -0.06 -19.54
N LEU A 135 -20.99 0.04 -19.25
CA LEU A 135 -19.94 -0.13 -20.24
C LEU A 135 -19.23 -1.48 -20.09
N ASN A 136 -19.34 -2.33 -21.12
CA ASN A 136 -18.64 -3.61 -21.21
C ASN A 136 -17.65 -3.58 -22.38
N LEU A 137 -16.37 -3.29 -22.10
CA LEU A 137 -15.25 -3.31 -23.05
C LEU A 137 -14.47 -4.63 -22.95
N SER A 138 -15.12 -5.71 -22.52
CA SER A 138 -14.54 -7.03 -22.34
C SER A 138 -15.16 -8.06 -23.27
N GLN A 139 -14.57 -9.25 -23.30
CA GLN A 139 -15.15 -10.41 -24.01
C GLN A 139 -16.17 -11.18 -23.17
N HIS A 140 -16.44 -10.76 -21.92
CA HIS A 140 -17.47 -11.39 -21.11
C HIS A 140 -18.86 -11.05 -21.66
N PRO A 141 -19.77 -12.04 -21.83
CA PRO A 141 -21.10 -11.78 -22.42
C PRO A 141 -21.97 -10.83 -21.61
N SER A 142 -21.95 -10.94 -20.28
CA SER A 142 -22.73 -10.09 -19.38
C SER A 142 -21.90 -8.98 -18.75
N LEU A 143 -22.57 -7.84 -18.53
CA LEU A 143 -22.05 -6.77 -17.68
C LEU A 143 -22.25 -7.16 -16.22
N ALA A 144 -21.20 -7.05 -15.41
CA ALA A 144 -21.29 -7.34 -13.99
C ALA A 144 -22.22 -6.34 -13.25
N ARG A 145 -22.71 -6.74 -12.08
CA ARG A 145 -23.50 -5.84 -11.22
C ARG A 145 -22.69 -4.61 -10.81
N ALA A 146 -23.35 -3.47 -10.73
CA ALA A 146 -22.73 -2.25 -10.22
C ALA A 146 -22.50 -2.36 -8.71
N GLY A 147 -21.30 -2.01 -8.27
CA GLY A 147 -20.94 -1.94 -6.86
C GLY A 147 -19.69 -1.08 -6.64
N ARG A 148 -18.96 -1.36 -5.56
CA ARG A 148 -17.86 -0.50 -5.07
C ARG A 148 -16.51 -1.23 -4.98
N VAL A 149 -16.45 -2.47 -5.46
CA VAL A 149 -15.24 -3.30 -5.46
C VAL A 149 -14.56 -3.20 -6.83
N ALA A 150 -13.29 -2.87 -6.88
CA ALA A 150 -12.49 -3.00 -8.09
C ALA A 150 -11.87 -4.39 -8.17
N LEU A 151 -11.95 -5.04 -9.34
CA LEU A 151 -11.26 -6.29 -9.62
C LEU A 151 -10.18 -6.06 -10.69
N VAL A 152 -8.93 -6.39 -10.37
CA VAL A 152 -7.80 -6.36 -11.29
C VAL A 152 -7.18 -7.75 -11.34
N ALA A 153 -7.09 -8.35 -12.52
CA ALA A 153 -6.56 -9.69 -12.69
C ALA A 153 -5.62 -9.82 -13.89
N GLN A 154 -4.46 -10.45 -13.68
CA GLN A 154 -3.57 -10.85 -14.78
C GLN A 154 -4.12 -12.05 -15.57
N SER A 155 -4.93 -12.91 -14.94
CA SER A 155 -5.51 -14.09 -15.58
C SER A 155 -6.96 -13.89 -16.03
N ARG A 156 -7.23 -14.20 -17.30
CA ARG A 156 -8.59 -14.17 -17.88
C ARG A 156 -9.54 -15.17 -17.22
N SER A 157 -9.06 -16.37 -16.88
CA SER A 157 -9.93 -17.44 -16.36
C SER A 157 -10.32 -17.15 -14.92
N ILE A 158 -9.40 -16.59 -14.14
CA ILE A 158 -9.69 -16.12 -12.78
C ILE A 158 -10.66 -14.95 -12.81
N MET A 159 -10.45 -13.98 -13.69
CA MET A 159 -11.37 -12.86 -13.89
C MET A 159 -12.80 -13.36 -14.16
N ALA A 160 -12.97 -14.24 -15.15
CA ALA A 160 -14.26 -14.81 -15.50
C ALA A 160 -14.88 -15.60 -14.33
N ALA A 161 -14.11 -16.41 -13.62
CA ALA A 161 -14.59 -17.19 -12.47
C ALA A 161 -15.04 -16.30 -11.30
N VAL A 162 -14.30 -15.22 -11.02
CA VAL A 162 -14.69 -14.26 -9.96
C VAL A 162 -15.95 -13.51 -10.35
N MET A 163 -16.09 -13.12 -11.62
CA MET A 163 -17.27 -12.42 -12.12
C MET A 163 -18.53 -13.31 -12.09
N ASP A 164 -18.43 -14.55 -12.57
CA ASP A 164 -19.53 -15.52 -12.53
C ASP A 164 -20.00 -15.79 -11.09
N TRP A 165 -19.05 -15.99 -10.18
CA TRP A 165 -19.35 -16.22 -8.77
C TRP A 165 -19.99 -15.00 -8.09
N ALA A 166 -19.54 -13.79 -8.41
CA ALA A 166 -20.04 -12.56 -7.79
C ALA A 166 -21.55 -12.34 -8.02
N GLU A 167 -22.08 -12.91 -9.10
CA GLU A 167 -23.51 -12.89 -9.42
C GLU A 167 -24.35 -13.65 -8.37
N ASP A 168 -23.90 -14.83 -7.92
CA ASP A 168 -24.62 -15.65 -6.91
C ASP A 168 -24.65 -14.96 -5.53
N VAL A 169 -23.52 -14.38 -5.14
CA VAL A 169 -23.35 -13.76 -3.81
C VAL A 169 -23.67 -12.27 -3.75
N HIS A 170 -24.16 -11.69 -4.85
CA HIS A 170 -24.60 -10.30 -4.94
C HIS A 170 -23.50 -9.26 -4.68
N ILE A 171 -22.27 -9.57 -5.08
CA ILE A 171 -21.15 -8.61 -5.02
C ILE A 171 -21.09 -7.86 -6.34
N GLY A 172 -21.18 -6.53 -6.28
CA GLY A 172 -21.05 -5.65 -7.45
C GLY A 172 -19.65 -5.06 -7.59
N PHE A 173 -19.24 -4.80 -8.83
CA PHE A 173 -17.96 -4.19 -9.15
C PHE A 173 -18.10 -2.71 -9.53
N SER A 174 -17.16 -1.88 -9.09
CA SER A 174 -16.98 -0.51 -9.60
C SER A 174 -16.31 -0.55 -10.97
N ILE A 175 -15.31 -1.42 -11.11
CA ILE A 175 -14.55 -1.72 -12.31
C ILE A 175 -14.02 -3.14 -12.24
N ALA A 176 -13.99 -3.80 -13.39
CA ALA A 176 -13.36 -5.09 -13.55
C ALA A 176 -12.40 -4.99 -14.73
N VAL A 177 -11.09 -5.14 -14.53
CA VAL A 177 -10.07 -5.02 -15.58
C VAL A 177 -9.12 -6.21 -15.59
N SER A 178 -8.84 -6.73 -16.79
CA SER A 178 -7.78 -7.70 -17.03
C SER A 178 -6.58 -7.03 -17.68
N LEU A 179 -5.39 -7.25 -17.15
CA LEU A 179 -4.18 -6.57 -17.63
C LEU A 179 -3.61 -7.19 -18.91
N GLY A 180 -3.81 -8.49 -19.11
CA GLY A 180 -3.18 -9.23 -20.20
C GLY A 180 -1.66 -9.27 -20.02
N ASP A 181 -0.93 -8.95 -21.09
CA ASP A 181 0.53 -9.03 -21.14
C ASP A 181 1.28 -7.81 -20.59
N GLU A 182 0.55 -6.77 -20.17
CA GLU A 182 1.15 -5.55 -19.59
C GLU A 182 2.25 -4.94 -20.46
N ALA A 183 1.98 -4.80 -21.77
CA ALA A 183 2.96 -4.21 -22.68
C ALA A 183 3.22 -2.74 -22.30
N VAL A 184 2.18 -1.97 -21.98
CA VAL A 184 2.29 -0.53 -21.68
C VAL A 184 1.64 -0.20 -20.35
N VAL A 185 0.32 -0.42 -20.25
CA VAL A 185 -0.42 -0.25 -18.99
C VAL A 185 -0.28 -1.52 -18.16
N GLY A 186 0.37 -1.38 -17.00
CA GLY A 186 0.54 -2.45 -16.03
C GLY A 186 -0.31 -2.26 -14.78
N LEU A 187 -0.11 -3.16 -13.81
CA LEU A 187 -0.80 -3.15 -12.53
C LEU A 187 -0.64 -1.82 -11.77
N SER A 188 0.56 -1.24 -11.78
CA SER A 188 0.89 -0.01 -11.03
C SER A 188 0.04 1.18 -11.49
N GLN A 189 -0.10 1.40 -12.80
CA GLN A 189 -0.89 2.51 -13.35
C GLN A 189 -2.39 2.33 -13.08
N VAL A 190 -2.89 1.09 -13.12
CA VAL A 190 -4.28 0.79 -12.77
C VAL A 190 -4.53 1.03 -11.28
N LEU A 191 -3.61 0.65 -10.41
CA LEU A 191 -3.70 0.95 -8.97
C LEU A 191 -3.74 2.45 -8.69
N ASP A 192 -2.97 3.25 -9.44
CA ASP A 192 -2.98 4.72 -9.31
C ASP A 192 -4.33 5.32 -9.71
N TYR A 193 -4.90 4.86 -10.82
CA TYR A 193 -6.25 5.25 -11.21
C TYR A 193 -7.24 4.89 -10.10
N LEU A 194 -7.16 3.65 -9.60
CA LEU A 194 -8.04 3.15 -8.55
C LEU A 194 -7.86 3.85 -7.21
N ALA A 195 -6.68 4.39 -6.87
CA ALA A 195 -6.47 5.16 -5.65
C ALA A 195 -7.32 6.44 -5.66
N SER A 196 -7.38 7.12 -6.81
CA SER A 196 -8.14 8.36 -6.99
C SER A 196 -9.64 8.17 -7.30
N ASP A 197 -10.05 7.00 -7.78
CA ASP A 197 -11.44 6.73 -8.20
C ASP A 197 -12.44 6.72 -7.03
N SER A 198 -13.25 7.77 -6.90
CA SER A 198 -14.22 7.91 -5.80
C SER A 198 -15.34 6.85 -5.78
N ARG A 199 -15.52 6.09 -6.87
CA ARG A 199 -16.51 5.01 -6.95
C ARG A 199 -16.00 3.66 -6.44
N THR A 200 -14.70 3.56 -6.21
CA THR A 200 -14.05 2.36 -5.72
C THR A 200 -13.72 2.52 -4.23
N ASP A 201 -14.26 1.63 -3.41
CA ASP A 201 -14.04 1.60 -1.95
C ASP A 201 -13.01 0.54 -1.55
N SER A 202 -12.93 -0.57 -2.29
CA SER A 202 -11.98 -1.67 -2.07
C SER A 202 -11.45 -2.23 -3.37
N ILE A 203 -10.24 -2.81 -3.33
CA ILE A 203 -9.54 -3.31 -4.51
C ILE A 203 -9.15 -4.77 -4.29
N VAL A 204 -9.43 -5.61 -5.29
CA VAL A 204 -9.08 -7.02 -5.35
C VAL A 204 -8.07 -7.22 -6.47
N LEU A 205 -6.91 -7.77 -6.13
CA LEU A 205 -5.83 -8.07 -7.06
C LEU A 205 -5.62 -9.57 -7.16
N TYR A 206 -5.60 -10.09 -8.39
CA TYR A 206 -5.02 -11.39 -8.69
C TYR A 206 -3.71 -11.20 -9.45
N ILE A 207 -2.62 -11.67 -8.84
CA ILE A 207 -1.25 -11.44 -9.30
C ILE A 207 -0.56 -12.79 -9.55
N GLU A 208 0.10 -12.91 -10.68
CA GLU A 208 1.03 -13.97 -11.07
C GLU A 208 2.47 -13.46 -11.04
N ASP A 209 2.73 -12.26 -11.56
CA ASP A 209 4.03 -11.59 -11.60
C ASP A 209 3.93 -10.13 -11.10
N VAL A 210 5.01 -9.61 -10.50
CA VAL A 210 4.99 -8.31 -9.80
C VAL A 210 5.57 -7.18 -10.66
N GLY A 211 6.12 -7.46 -11.84
CA GLY A 211 6.73 -6.44 -12.69
C GLY A 211 7.83 -5.64 -11.95
N PRO A 212 8.02 -4.35 -12.27
CA PRO A 212 8.95 -3.49 -11.53
C PRO A 212 8.50 -3.29 -10.08
N ALA A 213 9.19 -3.93 -9.13
CA ALA A 213 8.76 -3.97 -7.73
C ALA A 213 8.60 -2.60 -7.07
N ARG A 214 9.44 -1.62 -7.44
CA ARG A 214 9.34 -0.25 -6.93
C ARG A 214 8.05 0.44 -7.33
N GLU A 215 7.72 0.40 -8.62
CA GLU A 215 6.49 1.01 -9.13
C GLU A 215 5.27 0.33 -8.52
N PHE A 216 5.32 -1.01 -8.43
CA PHE A 216 4.29 -1.81 -7.79
C PHE A 216 4.12 -1.42 -6.31
N MET A 217 5.21 -1.39 -5.54
CA MET A 217 5.16 -1.04 -4.11
C MET A 217 4.67 0.39 -3.90
N SER A 218 5.11 1.32 -4.74
CA SER A 218 4.69 2.71 -4.70
C SER A 218 3.19 2.87 -4.99
N ALA A 219 2.70 2.25 -6.07
CA ALA A 219 1.27 2.27 -6.43
C ALA A 219 0.40 1.54 -5.39
N LEU A 220 0.86 0.38 -4.90
CA LEU A 220 0.14 -0.41 -3.90
C LEU A 220 0.05 0.34 -2.57
N ARG A 221 1.12 0.97 -2.11
CA ARG A 221 1.13 1.82 -0.91
C ARG A 221 0.16 2.99 -1.06
N ALA A 222 0.19 3.68 -2.20
CA ALA A 222 -0.72 4.79 -2.48
C ALA A 222 -2.19 4.32 -2.41
N ALA A 223 -2.54 3.24 -3.10
CA ALA A 223 -3.89 2.68 -3.08
C ALA A 223 -4.30 2.17 -1.69
N ALA A 224 -3.42 1.42 -1.02
CA ALA A 224 -3.69 0.82 0.29
C ALA A 224 -3.81 1.84 1.42
N SER A 225 -3.22 3.04 1.27
CA SER A 225 -3.35 4.13 2.25
C SER A 225 -4.77 4.70 2.33
N VAL A 226 -5.52 4.61 1.23
CA VAL A 226 -6.87 5.17 1.13
C VAL A 226 -7.96 4.10 1.10
N LYS A 227 -7.66 2.91 0.56
CA LYS A 227 -8.64 1.85 0.28
C LYS A 227 -8.08 0.48 0.68
N PRO A 228 -8.89 -0.44 1.25
CA PRO A 228 -8.43 -1.80 1.47
C PRO A 228 -8.07 -2.49 0.15
N VAL A 229 -6.85 -3.05 0.08
CA VAL A 229 -6.37 -3.83 -1.07
C VAL A 229 -6.18 -5.28 -0.64
N ILE A 230 -6.85 -6.20 -1.34
CA ILE A 230 -6.79 -7.64 -1.14
C ILE A 230 -5.98 -8.26 -2.27
N VAL A 231 -5.02 -9.12 -1.97
CA VAL A 231 -4.13 -9.72 -2.96
C VAL A 231 -4.19 -11.24 -2.89
N LEU A 232 -4.49 -11.87 -4.02
CA LEU A 232 -4.36 -13.30 -4.25
C LEU A 232 -3.18 -13.55 -5.20
N LYS A 233 -2.10 -14.14 -4.68
CA LYS A 233 -0.88 -14.47 -5.45
C LYS A 233 -0.89 -15.92 -5.92
N ALA A 234 -0.68 -16.13 -7.22
CA ALA A 234 -0.48 -17.44 -7.83
C ALA A 234 1.00 -17.88 -7.82
N GLY A 235 1.27 -19.16 -8.03
CA GLY A 235 2.64 -19.68 -8.18
C GLY A 235 3.45 -19.70 -6.88
N ARG A 236 2.97 -20.43 -5.87
CA ARG A 236 3.55 -20.46 -4.50
C ARG A 236 4.77 -21.39 -4.33
N ALA A 237 5.38 -21.88 -5.41
CA ALA A 237 6.47 -22.85 -5.32
C ALA A 237 7.72 -22.17 -4.73
N ASP A 238 7.88 -22.32 -3.41
CA ASP A 238 8.82 -21.57 -2.57
C ASP A 238 10.22 -22.20 -2.56
N ALA A 239 10.84 -22.35 -3.73
CA ALA A 239 12.18 -22.94 -3.82
C ALA A 239 13.24 -22.08 -3.09
N ASN A 240 13.05 -20.76 -2.99
CA ASN A 240 14.05 -19.80 -2.50
C ASN A 240 13.55 -18.79 -1.44
N GLY A 241 12.37 -18.98 -0.84
CA GLY A 241 11.81 -18.03 0.14
C GLY A 241 11.17 -16.78 -0.47
N ALA A 242 11.01 -16.73 -1.80
CA ALA A 242 10.41 -15.62 -2.54
C ALA A 242 8.97 -15.33 -2.09
N ASP A 243 8.23 -16.36 -1.64
CA ASP A 243 6.86 -16.16 -1.18
C ASP A 243 6.80 -15.39 0.15
N ALA A 244 7.79 -15.61 1.02
CA ALA A 244 7.92 -14.90 2.29
C ALA A 244 8.36 -13.43 2.09
N VAL A 245 9.19 -13.16 1.08
CA VAL A 245 9.56 -11.78 0.68
C VAL A 245 8.32 -11.04 0.17
N PHE A 246 7.52 -11.68 -0.67
CA PHE A 246 6.28 -11.10 -1.15
C PHE A 246 5.29 -10.84 0.02
N ASP A 247 5.20 -11.74 0.99
CA ASP A 247 4.44 -11.50 2.23
C ASP A 247 4.96 -10.29 3.03
N ALA A 248 6.27 -10.06 3.08
CA ALA A 248 6.86 -8.87 3.69
C ALA A 248 6.50 -7.59 2.92
N ALA A 249 6.59 -7.64 1.59
CA ALA A 249 6.23 -6.54 0.71
C ALA A 249 4.78 -6.11 0.91
N LEU A 250 3.83 -7.04 0.85
CA LEU A 250 2.40 -6.72 1.05
C LEU A 250 2.11 -6.16 2.45
N ARG A 251 2.76 -6.71 3.49
CA ARG A 251 2.65 -6.19 4.86
C ARG A 251 3.12 -4.75 4.96
N ARG A 252 4.28 -4.41 4.37
CA ARG A 252 4.81 -3.04 4.32
C ARG A 252 3.97 -2.14 3.42
N ALA A 253 3.31 -2.68 2.42
CA ALA A 253 2.45 -1.92 1.53
C ALA A 253 1.08 -1.58 2.14
N GLY A 254 0.68 -2.25 3.24
CA GLY A 254 -0.65 -2.06 3.85
C GLY A 254 -1.75 -2.92 3.22
N ALA A 255 -1.40 -3.81 2.28
CA ALA A 255 -2.32 -4.71 1.60
C ALA A 255 -2.49 -6.03 2.35
N VAL A 256 -3.62 -6.70 2.17
CA VAL A 256 -3.91 -8.00 2.81
C VAL A 256 -3.78 -9.11 1.79
N ARG A 257 -2.92 -10.09 2.10
CA ARG A 257 -2.82 -11.30 1.28
C ARG A 257 -3.87 -12.33 1.71
N VAL A 258 -4.60 -12.86 0.74
CA VAL A 258 -5.37 -14.09 0.88
C VAL A 258 -4.64 -15.23 0.19
N ARG A 259 -4.70 -16.43 0.78
CA ARG A 259 -4.02 -17.59 0.21
C ARG A 259 -4.94 -18.28 -0.78
N TYR A 260 -6.16 -18.60 -0.37
CA TYR A 260 -7.07 -19.40 -1.17
C TYR A 260 -8.14 -18.56 -1.86
N PHE A 261 -8.61 -19.07 -2.99
CA PHE A 261 -9.67 -18.43 -3.78
C PHE A 261 -10.93 -18.15 -2.94
N VAL A 262 -11.34 -19.11 -2.09
CA VAL A 262 -12.47 -18.93 -1.16
C VAL A 262 -12.27 -17.77 -0.17
N GLN A 263 -11.04 -17.52 0.28
CA GLN A 263 -10.75 -16.45 1.25
C GLN A 263 -10.89 -15.06 0.64
N LEU A 264 -10.71 -14.93 -0.69
CA LEU A 264 -10.94 -13.68 -1.40
C LEU A 264 -12.33 -13.12 -1.11
N PHE A 265 -13.31 -14.01 -1.09
CA PHE A 265 -14.71 -13.69 -0.88
C PHE A 265 -15.00 -13.27 0.55
N SER A 266 -14.41 -13.98 1.52
CA SER A 266 -14.46 -13.59 2.93
C SER A 266 -13.85 -12.20 3.15
N ALA A 267 -12.72 -11.93 2.48
CA ALA A 267 -12.03 -10.66 2.57
C ALA A 267 -12.84 -9.50 1.97
N VAL A 268 -13.37 -9.65 0.76
CA VAL A 268 -14.18 -8.61 0.10
C VAL A 268 -15.40 -8.26 0.94
N LYS A 269 -16.07 -9.30 1.43
CA LYS A 269 -17.26 -9.15 2.28
C LYS A 269 -16.92 -8.35 3.54
N VAL A 270 -15.89 -8.76 4.27
CA VAL A 270 -15.60 -8.15 5.58
C VAL A 270 -15.00 -6.74 5.49
N LEU A 271 -14.17 -6.47 4.47
CA LEU A 271 -13.51 -5.17 4.29
C LEU A 271 -14.44 -4.08 3.72
N GLY A 272 -15.58 -4.47 3.16
CA GLY A 272 -16.65 -3.54 2.79
C GLY A 272 -17.37 -2.90 3.99
N TYR A 273 -17.19 -3.44 5.21
CA TYR A 273 -17.86 -2.94 6.40
C TYR A 273 -17.03 -1.91 7.18
N THR A 274 -17.73 -1.00 7.86
CA THR A 274 -17.13 0.22 8.43
C THR A 274 -16.35 -0.01 9.74
N ARG A 275 -16.61 -1.10 10.47
CA ARG A 275 -16.03 -1.32 11.80
C ARG A 275 -14.70 -2.07 11.70
N ARG A 276 -13.63 -1.40 12.11
CA ARG A 276 -12.28 -1.96 12.14
C ARG A 276 -11.92 -2.40 13.56
N PRO A 277 -11.28 -3.56 13.75
CA PRO A 277 -10.78 -3.96 15.05
C PRO A 277 -9.60 -3.06 15.45
N ARG A 278 -9.39 -2.91 16.75
CA ARG A 278 -8.20 -2.22 17.31
C ARG A 278 -7.03 -3.17 17.56
N GLY A 279 -7.24 -4.46 17.31
CA GLY A 279 -6.28 -5.52 17.59
C GLY A 279 -6.73 -6.82 16.96
N ARG A 280 -6.33 -7.93 17.57
CA ARG A 280 -6.52 -9.29 17.03
C ARG A 280 -7.19 -10.25 18.01
N ARG A 281 -7.64 -9.77 19.17
CA ARG A 281 -8.25 -10.60 20.22
C ARG A 281 -9.75 -10.73 19.97
N VAL A 282 -10.23 -11.94 19.80
CA VAL A 282 -11.64 -12.21 19.48
C VAL A 282 -12.33 -12.97 20.61
N ALA A 283 -13.53 -12.54 20.96
CA ALA A 283 -14.45 -13.31 21.80
C ALA A 283 -15.32 -14.19 20.89
N LEU A 284 -15.46 -15.47 21.23
CA LEU A 284 -16.33 -16.39 20.51
C LEU A 284 -17.61 -16.57 21.34
N PHE A 285 -18.75 -16.51 20.67
CA PHE A 285 -20.05 -16.81 21.24
C PHE A 285 -20.77 -17.86 20.38
N SER A 286 -21.40 -18.86 20.99
CA SER A 286 -22.07 -19.94 20.26
C SER A 286 -23.25 -20.54 21.03
N ASN A 287 -24.22 -21.10 20.29
CA ASN A 287 -25.33 -21.92 20.84
C ASN A 287 -24.98 -23.41 20.95
N GLY A 288 -23.69 -23.75 20.93
CA GLY A 288 -23.21 -25.13 21.05
C GLY A 288 -21.68 -25.21 21.06
N SER A 289 -21.14 -26.35 21.49
CA SER A 289 -19.70 -26.53 21.71
C SER A 289 -18.89 -26.82 20.46
N GLY A 290 -19.49 -27.39 19.41
CA GLY A 290 -18.79 -27.77 18.17
C GLY A 290 -18.25 -26.59 17.34
N PRO A 291 -19.10 -25.60 16.94
CA PRO A 291 -18.68 -24.51 16.05
C PRO A 291 -17.45 -23.70 16.55
N PRO A 292 -17.34 -23.36 17.85
CA PRO A 292 -16.16 -22.68 18.37
C PRO A 292 -14.86 -23.47 18.24
N GLN A 293 -14.90 -24.81 18.34
CA GLN A 293 -13.68 -25.63 18.21
C GLN A 293 -13.08 -25.52 16.81
N LEU A 294 -13.94 -25.59 15.77
CA LEU A 294 -13.50 -25.39 14.37
C LEU A 294 -12.90 -23.99 14.14
N ALA A 295 -13.45 -22.97 14.79
CA ALA A 295 -12.87 -21.63 14.73
C ALA A 295 -11.52 -21.56 15.49
N LEU A 296 -11.41 -22.23 16.64
CA LEU A 296 -10.20 -22.26 17.45
C LEU A 296 -9.04 -22.98 16.76
N ASP A 297 -9.28 -23.93 15.86
CA ASP A 297 -8.22 -24.54 15.04
C ASP A 297 -7.50 -23.52 14.13
N LEU A 298 -8.17 -22.42 13.79
CA LEU A 298 -7.59 -21.30 13.03
C LEU A 298 -7.14 -20.12 13.91
N ILE A 299 -7.49 -20.11 15.19
CA ILE A 299 -7.19 -19.04 16.14
C ILE A 299 -6.11 -19.52 17.10
N GLY A 300 -4.97 -18.83 17.16
CA GLY A 300 -3.90 -19.26 18.02
C GLY A 300 -2.68 -18.36 17.98
N PRO A 301 -1.64 -18.66 18.77
CA PRO A 301 -0.48 -17.79 18.94
C PRO A 301 0.25 -17.45 17.64
N ASP A 302 0.22 -18.37 16.66
CA ASP A 302 0.84 -18.25 15.34
C ASP A 302 -0.11 -17.81 14.22
N ALA A 303 -1.39 -17.63 14.53
CA ALA A 303 -2.40 -17.17 13.59
C ALA A 303 -2.52 -15.63 13.56
N ALA A 304 -3.29 -15.12 12.61
CA ALA A 304 -3.62 -13.69 12.53
C ALA A 304 -4.53 -13.25 13.68
N VAL A 305 -5.27 -14.18 14.29
CA VAL A 305 -6.28 -13.95 15.32
C VAL A 305 -5.88 -14.66 16.60
N LEU A 306 -6.13 -14.01 17.73
CA LEU A 306 -5.91 -14.54 19.07
C LEU A 306 -7.24 -14.69 19.81
N GLN A 307 -7.35 -15.71 20.65
CA GLN A 307 -8.45 -15.83 21.57
C GLN A 307 -8.34 -14.74 22.65
N ALA A 308 -9.42 -13.98 22.86
CA ALA A 308 -9.48 -12.98 23.92
C ALA A 308 -9.54 -13.65 25.31
N LYS A 309 -8.87 -13.05 26.30
CA LYS A 309 -9.05 -13.41 27.71
C LYS A 309 -10.09 -12.47 28.30
N LEU A 310 -11.28 -12.99 28.59
CA LEU A 310 -12.37 -12.20 29.18
C LEU A 310 -12.04 -11.80 30.62
N SER A 311 -12.44 -10.58 31.00
CA SER A 311 -12.22 -10.10 32.36
C SER A 311 -13.04 -10.92 33.38
N PRO A 312 -12.58 -11.06 34.63
CA PRO A 312 -13.36 -11.72 35.67
C PRO A 312 -14.72 -11.06 35.91
N ALA A 313 -14.86 -9.75 35.67
CA ALA A 313 -16.13 -9.03 35.77
C ALA A 313 -17.11 -9.50 34.69
N THR A 314 -16.68 -9.53 33.43
CA THR A 314 -17.47 -10.02 32.29
C THR A 314 -17.93 -11.46 32.50
N GLN A 315 -17.04 -12.34 32.99
CA GLN A 315 -17.39 -13.74 33.25
C GLN A 315 -18.48 -13.89 34.33
N ARG A 316 -18.48 -13.04 35.36
CA ARG A 316 -19.55 -13.03 36.39
C ARG A 316 -20.88 -12.56 35.81
N THR A 317 -20.88 -11.46 35.06
CA THR A 317 -22.09 -10.96 34.40
C THR A 317 -22.69 -11.99 33.44
N LEU A 318 -21.84 -12.73 32.71
CA LEU A 318 -22.29 -13.85 31.87
C LEU A 318 -22.86 -15.00 32.72
N ALA A 319 -22.22 -15.36 33.83
CA ALA A 319 -22.71 -16.41 34.73
C ALA A 319 -24.06 -16.10 35.37
N ASP A 320 -24.33 -14.83 35.70
CA ASP A 320 -25.61 -14.39 36.26
C ASP A 320 -26.75 -14.42 35.22
N MET A 321 -26.43 -14.31 33.93
CA MET A 321 -27.39 -14.22 32.83
C MET A 321 -27.66 -15.57 32.15
N LEU A 322 -26.66 -16.46 32.12
CA LEU A 322 -26.72 -17.75 31.43
C LEU A 322 -27.09 -18.89 32.38
N GLU A 323 -27.46 -20.03 31.81
CA GLU A 323 -27.74 -21.24 32.59
C GLU A 323 -26.50 -21.80 33.32
N PRO A 324 -26.66 -22.58 34.40
CA PRO A 324 -25.54 -23.09 35.20
C PRO A 324 -24.49 -23.90 34.42
N ASP A 325 -24.90 -24.62 33.37
CA ASP A 325 -24.00 -25.45 32.54
C ASP A 325 -23.36 -24.67 31.37
N ALA A 326 -23.65 -23.37 31.24
CA ALA A 326 -23.07 -22.52 30.21
C ALA A 326 -21.55 -22.35 30.38
N ALA A 327 -20.83 -22.23 29.27
CA ALA A 327 -19.44 -21.79 29.31
C ALA A 327 -19.40 -20.26 29.33
N THR A 328 -18.88 -19.68 30.40
CA THR A 328 -18.80 -18.21 30.59
C THR A 328 -17.41 -17.63 30.33
N ALA A 329 -16.39 -18.50 30.23
CA ALA A 329 -15.09 -18.17 29.67
C ALA A 329 -15.17 -18.03 28.14
N ASN A 330 -14.08 -17.64 27.48
CA ASN A 330 -14.03 -17.66 26.01
C ASN A 330 -13.61 -19.06 25.55
N PRO A 331 -14.36 -19.78 24.70
CA PRO A 331 -15.62 -19.41 24.04
C PRO A 331 -16.83 -19.40 24.97
N VAL A 332 -17.68 -18.39 24.84
CA VAL A 332 -18.96 -18.31 25.56
C VAL A 332 -19.97 -19.21 24.87
N ILE A 333 -20.52 -20.18 25.59
CA ILE A 333 -21.42 -21.20 25.03
C ILE A 333 -22.69 -21.23 25.87
N THR A 334 -23.84 -21.13 25.20
CA THR A 334 -25.14 -21.39 25.80
C THR A 334 -25.83 -22.56 25.12
N TYR A 335 -26.61 -23.31 25.89
CA TYR A 335 -27.39 -24.47 25.45
C TYR A 335 -28.89 -24.21 25.56
N THR A 336 -29.29 -23.05 26.09
CA THR A 336 -30.70 -22.63 26.11
C THR A 336 -31.09 -21.99 24.77
N PRO A 337 -32.35 -22.14 24.32
CA PRO A 337 -32.80 -21.54 23.07
C PRO A 337 -32.60 -20.02 23.07
N LEU A 338 -32.00 -19.49 22.00
CA LEU A 338 -31.68 -18.08 21.92
C LEU A 338 -32.94 -17.23 21.64
N THR A 339 -33.10 -16.17 22.43
CA THR A 339 -34.06 -15.09 22.17
C THR A 339 -33.35 -13.82 21.71
N PRO A 340 -34.04 -12.88 21.03
CA PRO A 340 -33.51 -11.56 20.67
C PRO A 340 -32.90 -10.79 21.85
N GLU A 341 -33.53 -10.83 23.01
CA GLU A 341 -33.09 -10.10 24.20
C GLU A 341 -31.80 -10.71 24.75
N ARG A 342 -31.70 -12.04 24.74
CA ARG A 342 -30.53 -12.76 25.22
C ARG A 342 -29.31 -12.54 24.32
N ILE A 343 -29.47 -12.59 23.00
CA ILE A 343 -28.35 -12.30 22.08
C ILE A 343 -27.85 -10.86 22.24
N GLN A 344 -28.75 -9.91 22.46
CA GLN A 344 -28.38 -8.52 22.72
C GLN A 344 -27.55 -8.39 24.00
N ALA A 345 -28.05 -8.92 25.12
CA ALA A 345 -27.38 -8.79 26.41
C ALA A 345 -25.99 -9.45 26.43
N ILE A 346 -25.83 -10.61 25.77
CA ILE A 346 -24.52 -11.26 25.60
C ILE A 346 -23.58 -10.41 24.76
N LEU A 347 -24.05 -9.88 23.63
CA LEU A 347 -23.23 -9.05 22.77
C LEU A 347 -22.78 -7.76 23.44
N ASP A 348 -23.69 -7.06 24.13
CA ASP A 348 -23.35 -5.83 24.85
C ASP A 348 -22.25 -6.10 25.90
N CYS A 349 -22.39 -7.19 26.67
CA CYS A 349 -21.39 -7.62 27.65
C CYS A 349 -20.01 -7.90 27.02
N LEU A 350 -19.97 -8.64 25.91
CA LEU A 350 -18.71 -8.96 25.21
C LEU A 350 -18.09 -7.75 24.51
N LEU A 351 -18.92 -6.86 23.95
CA LEU A 351 -18.48 -5.66 23.25
C LEU A 351 -17.94 -4.59 24.21
N ASP A 352 -18.36 -4.58 25.47
CA ASP A 352 -17.85 -3.65 26.48
C ASP A 352 -16.52 -4.09 27.13
N ASP A 353 -16.14 -5.37 27.03
CA ASP A 353 -14.89 -5.88 27.63
C ASP A 353 -13.64 -5.33 26.92
N ALA A 354 -12.74 -4.64 27.66
CA ALA A 354 -11.52 -4.05 27.11
C ALA A 354 -10.49 -5.07 26.56
N GLY A 355 -10.60 -6.34 26.96
CA GLY A 355 -9.80 -7.47 26.48
C GLY A 355 -10.22 -7.98 25.10
N VAL A 356 -11.37 -7.53 24.58
CA VAL A 356 -11.98 -8.00 23.33
C VAL A 356 -11.84 -6.93 22.24
N ASP A 357 -11.27 -7.28 21.10
CA ASP A 357 -11.14 -6.40 19.93
C ASP A 357 -12.25 -6.61 18.89
N GLY A 358 -13.00 -7.71 19.00
CA GLY A 358 -14.23 -8.01 18.26
C GLY A 358 -14.85 -9.36 18.63
N VAL A 359 -16.03 -9.67 18.08
CA VAL A 359 -16.83 -10.84 18.46
C VAL A 359 -17.14 -11.72 17.26
N LEU A 360 -16.97 -13.04 17.42
CA LEU A 360 -17.41 -14.07 16.49
C LEU A 360 -18.67 -14.75 17.03
N VAL A 361 -19.80 -14.55 16.36
CA VAL A 361 -21.09 -15.17 16.70
C VAL A 361 -21.28 -16.41 15.83
N LEU A 362 -21.20 -17.60 16.41
CA LEU A 362 -21.18 -18.88 15.71
C LEU A 362 -22.45 -19.66 16.05
N LEU A 363 -23.46 -19.62 15.18
CA LEU A 363 -24.77 -20.23 15.43
C LEU A 363 -25.01 -21.43 14.50
N ALA A 364 -25.38 -22.55 15.11
CA ALA A 364 -25.93 -23.71 14.42
C ALA A 364 -27.47 -23.65 14.37
N PRO A 365 -28.13 -24.36 13.43
CA PRO A 365 -29.57 -24.50 13.43
C PRO A 365 -30.12 -25.08 14.72
N ASP A 366 -31.05 -24.37 15.32
CA ASP A 366 -31.76 -24.76 16.53
C ASP A 366 -33.27 -24.69 16.25
N ALA A 367 -33.96 -25.82 16.41
CA ALA A 367 -35.39 -25.93 16.19
C ALA A 367 -36.22 -25.32 17.34
N LEU A 368 -35.60 -25.10 18.50
CA LEU A 368 -36.26 -24.54 19.69
C LEU A 368 -36.16 -23.01 19.73
N ALA A 369 -35.29 -22.40 18.92
CA ALA A 369 -35.08 -20.96 18.86
C ALA A 369 -35.74 -20.32 17.62
N ASP A 370 -36.27 -19.11 17.77
CA ASP A 370 -36.69 -18.28 16.62
C ASP A 370 -35.45 -17.65 15.96
N MET A 371 -34.76 -18.46 15.15
CA MET A 371 -33.57 -18.04 14.42
C MET A 371 -33.79 -16.82 13.52
N PRO A 372 -34.93 -16.68 12.80
CA PRO A 372 -35.27 -15.42 12.11
C PRO A 372 -35.34 -14.19 13.03
N ALA A 373 -35.90 -14.29 14.24
CA ALA A 373 -35.91 -13.17 15.19
C ALA A 373 -34.51 -12.85 15.71
N VAL A 374 -33.71 -13.87 16.03
CA VAL A 374 -32.30 -13.68 16.44
C VAL A 374 -31.49 -13.02 15.33
N ALA A 375 -31.64 -13.44 14.08
CA ALA A 375 -30.97 -12.84 12.93
C ALA A 375 -31.38 -11.38 12.72
N ARG A 376 -32.67 -11.05 12.85
CA ARG A 376 -33.18 -9.67 12.79
C ARG A 376 -32.58 -8.79 13.89
N GLN A 377 -32.44 -9.34 15.10
CA GLN A 377 -31.84 -8.59 16.20
C GLN A 377 -30.35 -8.33 15.96
N LEU A 378 -29.61 -9.34 15.51
CA LEU A 378 -28.20 -9.20 15.12
C LEU A 378 -28.02 -8.17 14.00
N ALA A 379 -28.89 -8.17 12.99
CA ALA A 379 -28.89 -7.21 11.89
C ALA A 379 -29.06 -5.75 12.36
N GLN A 380 -29.74 -5.52 13.49
CA GLN A 380 -29.91 -4.18 14.06
C GLN A 380 -28.72 -3.75 14.94
N LEU A 381 -28.14 -4.70 15.69
CA LEU A 381 -27.07 -4.44 16.66
C LEU A 381 -25.69 -4.35 16.03
N ALA A 382 -25.32 -5.33 15.20
CA ALA A 382 -23.96 -5.48 14.68
C ALA A 382 -23.45 -4.27 13.88
N PRO A 383 -24.24 -3.60 13.03
CA PRO A 383 -23.77 -2.39 12.33
C PRO A 383 -23.53 -1.19 13.27
N ARG A 384 -24.24 -1.15 14.41
CA ARG A 384 -24.14 -0.07 15.41
C ARG A 384 -23.05 -0.32 16.45
N ALA A 385 -22.58 -1.56 16.59
CA ALA A 385 -21.56 -1.96 17.53
C ALA A 385 -20.26 -1.14 17.38
N ARG A 386 -19.55 -0.93 18.50
CA ARG A 386 -18.26 -0.20 18.53
C ARG A 386 -17.10 -1.04 18.01
N LYS A 387 -17.22 -2.36 18.08
CA LYS A 387 -16.22 -3.36 17.64
C LYS A 387 -16.85 -4.23 16.55
N PRO A 388 -16.07 -4.79 15.62
CA PRO A 388 -16.59 -5.67 14.58
C PRO A 388 -17.25 -6.92 15.16
N VAL A 389 -18.45 -7.24 14.66
CA VAL A 389 -19.17 -8.47 14.93
C VAL A 389 -19.22 -9.26 13.63
N VAL A 390 -18.58 -10.42 13.62
CA VAL A 390 -18.58 -11.34 12.48
C VAL A 390 -19.45 -12.54 12.85
N SER A 391 -20.43 -12.85 12.00
CA SER A 391 -21.38 -13.92 12.28
C SER A 391 -21.17 -15.13 11.37
N CYS A 392 -21.46 -16.32 11.89
CA CYS A 392 -21.53 -17.57 11.17
C CYS A 392 -22.88 -18.20 11.48
N PHE A 393 -23.68 -18.45 10.45
CA PHE A 393 -24.91 -19.23 10.56
C PHE A 393 -24.69 -20.51 9.76
N MET A 394 -24.46 -21.62 10.46
CA MET A 394 -24.06 -22.89 9.85
C MET A 394 -25.20 -23.58 9.12
N GLY A 395 -24.89 -24.26 8.02
CA GLY A 395 -25.88 -24.94 7.18
C GLY A 395 -26.38 -24.10 6.01
N ASP A 396 -27.33 -24.61 5.23
CA ASP A 396 -27.72 -23.98 3.96
C ASP A 396 -29.23 -23.71 3.85
N ALA A 397 -30.06 -24.75 3.72
CA ALA A 397 -31.49 -24.63 3.42
C ALA A 397 -32.25 -23.59 4.28
N GLY A 398 -32.15 -23.69 5.61
CA GLY A 398 -32.82 -22.76 6.52
C GLY A 398 -32.02 -21.48 6.83
N MET A 399 -30.69 -21.53 6.72
CA MET A 399 -29.81 -20.44 7.19
C MET A 399 -29.40 -19.46 6.09
N ARG A 400 -29.47 -19.84 4.81
CA ARG A 400 -29.13 -18.97 3.68
C ARG A 400 -29.94 -17.67 3.65
N PRO A 401 -31.28 -17.68 3.85
CA PRO A 401 -32.06 -16.43 3.90
C PRO A 401 -31.65 -15.53 5.08
N LEU A 402 -31.30 -16.12 6.23
CA LEU A 402 -30.87 -15.36 7.40
C LEU A 402 -29.49 -14.70 7.20
N ARG A 403 -28.56 -15.40 6.55
CA ARG A 403 -27.28 -14.81 6.15
C ARG A 403 -27.48 -13.64 5.17
N ARG A 404 -28.36 -13.80 4.18
CA ARG A 404 -28.69 -12.71 3.24
C ARG A 404 -29.24 -11.49 3.97
N MET A 405 -30.17 -11.69 4.91
CA MET A 405 -30.71 -10.61 5.74
C MET A 405 -29.63 -9.85 6.51
N LEU A 406 -28.64 -10.57 7.09
CA LEU A 406 -27.51 -9.95 7.78
C LEU A 406 -26.61 -9.17 6.81
N ASP A 407 -26.35 -9.73 5.63
CA ASP A 407 -25.54 -9.10 4.60
C ASP A 407 -26.19 -7.79 4.09
N ASP A 408 -27.49 -7.81 3.83
CA ASP A 408 -28.30 -6.66 3.42
C ASP A 408 -28.35 -5.58 4.51
N ALA A 409 -28.31 -5.99 5.79
CA ALA A 409 -28.24 -5.08 6.92
C ALA A 409 -26.83 -4.51 7.18
N GLY A 410 -25.83 -4.89 6.39
CA GLY A 410 -24.47 -4.40 6.53
C GLY A 410 -23.62 -5.15 7.57
N THR A 411 -23.93 -6.42 7.84
CA THR A 411 -23.20 -7.31 8.77
C THR A 411 -22.65 -8.51 8.03
N SER A 412 -21.38 -8.87 8.26
CA SER A 412 -20.79 -10.06 7.63
C SER A 412 -21.37 -11.36 8.20
N ALA A 413 -22.03 -12.17 7.36
CA ALA A 413 -22.51 -13.50 7.73
C ALA A 413 -21.90 -14.64 6.89
N PHE A 414 -21.30 -15.63 7.54
CA PHE A 414 -20.60 -16.75 6.91
C PHE A 414 -21.32 -18.07 7.10
N ARG A 415 -21.01 -19.03 6.21
CA ARG A 415 -21.57 -20.39 6.25
C ARG A 415 -20.84 -21.31 7.23
N THR A 416 -19.55 -21.05 7.48
CA THR A 416 -18.65 -21.95 8.21
C THR A 416 -17.85 -21.15 9.26
N PRO A 417 -17.60 -21.69 10.47
CA PRO A 417 -16.79 -21.02 11.48
C PRO A 417 -15.38 -20.62 10.98
N GLU A 418 -14.79 -21.43 10.12
CA GLU A 418 -13.47 -21.24 9.52
C GLU A 418 -13.43 -19.95 8.69
N SER A 419 -14.39 -19.79 7.78
CA SER A 419 -14.54 -18.57 6.97
C SER A 419 -14.80 -17.32 7.83
N ALA A 420 -15.51 -17.46 8.95
CA ALA A 420 -15.74 -16.34 9.88
C ALA A 420 -14.47 -15.94 10.63
N ALA A 421 -13.71 -16.93 11.13
CA ALA A 421 -12.42 -16.69 11.77
C ALA A 421 -11.40 -16.10 10.79
N ASP A 422 -11.35 -16.61 9.55
CA ASP A 422 -10.54 -16.09 8.45
C ASP A 422 -10.88 -14.64 8.11
N ALA A 423 -12.19 -14.32 7.99
CA ALA A 423 -12.66 -12.96 7.75
C ALA A 423 -12.23 -12.00 8.87
N PHE A 424 -12.33 -12.41 10.14
CA PHE A 424 -11.82 -11.60 11.24
C PHE A 424 -10.29 -11.43 11.16
N GLY A 425 -9.58 -12.49 10.76
CA GLY A 425 -8.15 -12.46 10.48
C GLY A 425 -7.76 -11.46 9.40
N VAL A 426 -8.56 -11.33 8.34
CA VAL A 426 -8.38 -10.32 7.30
C VAL A 426 -8.50 -8.90 7.88
N LEU A 427 -9.50 -8.63 8.73
CA LEU A 427 -9.66 -7.33 9.38
C LEU A 427 -8.48 -6.99 10.31
N ALA A 428 -8.05 -7.96 11.12
CA ALA A 428 -6.92 -7.78 12.04
C ALA A 428 -5.60 -7.58 11.29
N THR A 429 -5.38 -8.34 10.22
CA THR A 429 -4.19 -8.20 9.34
C THR A 429 -4.21 -6.87 8.61
N HIS A 430 -5.37 -6.43 8.11
CA HIS A 430 -5.50 -5.10 7.52
C HIS A 430 -5.12 -4.02 8.52
N HIS A 431 -5.67 -4.04 9.74
CA HIS A 431 -5.34 -3.05 10.77
C HIS A 431 -3.84 -3.04 11.08
N TYR A 432 -3.23 -4.21 11.24
CA TYR A 432 -1.80 -4.36 11.48
C TYR A 432 -0.95 -3.81 10.33
N ASN A 433 -1.23 -4.21 9.10
CA ASN A 433 -0.49 -3.78 7.92
C ASN A 433 -0.64 -2.27 7.68
N GLN A 434 -1.81 -1.71 8.00
CA GLN A 434 -2.01 -0.26 7.97
C GLN A 434 -1.06 0.43 8.94
N GLN A 435 -0.90 -0.05 10.19
CA GLN A 435 0.07 0.54 11.13
C GLN A 435 1.51 0.49 10.59
N LEU A 436 1.90 -0.60 9.91
CA LEU A 436 3.21 -0.73 9.28
C LEU A 436 3.40 0.20 8.08
N LEU A 437 2.36 0.38 7.26
CA LEU A 437 2.37 1.29 6.11
C LEU A 437 2.73 2.73 6.54
N LEU A 438 2.19 3.17 7.70
CA LEU A 438 2.43 4.52 8.25
C LEU A 438 3.87 4.75 8.75
N GLN A 439 4.72 3.71 8.78
CA GLN A 439 6.08 3.81 9.30
C GLN A 439 7.07 4.17 8.20
N THR A 440 7.76 5.29 8.37
CA THR A 440 9.02 5.60 7.67
C THR A 440 10.20 5.47 8.63
N GLN A 441 11.42 5.41 8.10
CA GLN A 441 12.64 5.55 8.90
C GLN A 441 12.54 6.78 9.83
N PRO A 442 12.94 6.66 11.11
CA PRO A 442 12.99 7.80 12.01
C PRO A 442 14.20 8.66 11.63
N PRO A 443 14.32 9.89 12.15
CA PRO A 443 15.58 10.60 12.07
C PRO A 443 16.67 9.74 12.70
N GLU A 444 17.79 9.63 12.01
CA GLU A 444 19.07 9.54 12.68
C GLU A 444 19.10 10.62 13.77
N PRO A 445 19.54 10.30 15.00
CA PRO A 445 19.74 11.35 15.98
C PRO A 445 20.62 12.44 15.35
N PRO A 446 20.40 13.73 15.66
CA PRO A 446 21.31 14.79 15.23
C PRO A 446 22.67 14.50 15.89
N GLY A 447 23.55 13.81 15.17
CA GLY A 447 24.70 13.18 15.79
C GLY A 447 25.77 12.82 14.76
N LEU A 448 25.57 11.76 13.99
CA LEU A 448 26.55 11.36 12.97
C LEU A 448 25.86 10.72 11.77
N LEU A 449 26.10 11.30 10.59
CA LEU A 449 25.84 10.63 9.32
C LEU A 449 26.76 9.40 9.22
N PRO A 450 26.30 8.30 8.60
CA PRO A 450 27.16 7.16 8.30
C PRO A 450 28.31 7.59 7.39
N ASP A 451 29.48 6.98 7.59
CA ASP A 451 30.62 7.19 6.69
C ASP A 451 30.48 6.34 5.42
N SER A 452 29.52 6.72 4.58
CA SER A 452 29.25 6.04 3.31
C SER A 452 30.43 6.16 2.33
N ALA A 453 31.30 7.16 2.49
CA ALA A 453 32.49 7.32 1.65
C ALA A 453 33.57 6.31 2.05
N GLY A 454 33.94 6.25 3.33
CA GLY A 454 34.88 5.27 3.85
C GLY A 454 34.41 3.82 3.63
N ALA A 455 33.11 3.56 3.79
CA ALA A 455 32.54 2.23 3.49
C ALA A 455 32.69 1.84 2.01
N ARG A 456 32.52 2.79 1.08
CA ARG A 456 32.74 2.55 -0.36
C ARG A 456 34.21 2.30 -0.67
N ASP A 457 35.13 3.01 -0.01
CA ASP A 457 36.56 2.79 -0.19
C ASP A 457 36.98 1.37 0.26
N ILE A 458 36.45 0.88 1.39
CA ILE A 458 36.68 -0.50 1.87
C ILE A 458 36.24 -1.52 0.80
N MET A 459 35.03 -1.35 0.27
CA MET A 459 34.51 -2.25 -0.78
C MET A 459 35.33 -2.15 -2.08
N GLY A 460 35.73 -0.95 -2.48
CA GLY A 460 36.57 -0.71 -3.65
C GLY A 460 37.94 -1.38 -3.55
N GLN A 461 38.57 -1.35 -2.36
CA GLN A 461 39.83 -2.04 -2.10
C GLN A 461 39.71 -3.56 -2.22
N ALA A 462 38.65 -4.15 -1.64
CA ALA A 462 38.40 -5.59 -1.77
C ALA A 462 38.18 -6.00 -3.24
N ARG A 463 37.40 -5.21 -4.00
CA ARG A 463 37.17 -5.41 -5.43
C ARG A 463 38.45 -5.31 -6.25
N ALA A 464 39.31 -4.33 -5.98
CA ALA A 464 40.59 -4.16 -6.66
C ALA A 464 41.52 -5.36 -6.47
N GLN A 465 41.36 -6.10 -5.37
CA GLN A 465 42.06 -7.36 -5.11
C GLN A 465 41.35 -8.60 -5.71
N GLY A 466 40.30 -8.40 -6.50
CA GLY A 466 39.49 -9.49 -7.09
C GLY A 466 38.63 -10.25 -6.08
N ARG A 467 38.46 -9.72 -4.86
CA ARG A 467 37.64 -10.34 -3.81
C ARG A 467 36.21 -9.82 -3.86
N ARG A 468 35.25 -10.73 -3.67
CA ARG A 468 33.83 -10.39 -3.45
C ARG A 468 33.43 -10.52 -1.99
N GLU A 469 34.23 -11.19 -1.17
CA GLU A 469 33.98 -11.35 0.26
C GLU A 469 34.95 -10.46 1.02
N LEU A 470 34.40 -9.64 1.92
CA LEU A 470 35.19 -8.84 2.84
C LEU A 470 35.81 -9.74 3.89
N ASP A 471 37.05 -9.44 4.28
CA ASP A 471 37.63 -10.11 5.44
C ASP A 471 36.94 -9.66 6.74
N PRO A 472 37.13 -10.35 7.88
CA PRO A 472 36.45 -10.00 9.11
C PRO A 472 36.75 -8.58 9.63
N ILE A 473 37.93 -8.04 9.36
CA ILE A 473 38.35 -6.70 9.79
C ILE A 473 37.65 -5.64 8.93
N GLU A 474 37.63 -5.84 7.62
CA GLU A 474 36.91 -5.01 6.65
C GLU A 474 35.40 -5.02 6.92
N ALA A 475 34.83 -6.20 7.16
CA ALA A 475 33.41 -6.35 7.48
C ALA A 475 33.03 -5.63 8.78
N ARG A 476 33.90 -5.69 9.80
CA ARG A 476 33.74 -4.94 11.05
C ARG A 476 33.80 -3.43 10.81
N ALA A 477 34.83 -2.96 10.12
CA ALA A 477 35.00 -1.53 9.82
C ALA A 477 33.80 -0.97 9.05
N LEU A 478 33.24 -1.74 8.11
CA LEU A 478 32.03 -1.38 7.38
C LEU A 478 30.81 -1.27 8.31
N LEU A 479 30.61 -2.22 9.22
CA LEU A 479 29.52 -2.16 10.22
C LEU A 479 29.69 -0.97 11.19
N ASP A 480 30.92 -0.65 11.59
CA ASP A 480 31.24 0.47 12.48
C ASP A 480 31.01 1.82 11.79
N ALA A 481 31.24 1.93 10.47
CA ALA A 481 30.94 3.12 9.66
C ALA A 481 29.44 3.48 9.66
N PHE A 482 28.57 2.50 9.93
CA PHE A 482 27.12 2.66 10.09
C PHE A 482 26.67 2.52 11.56
N TYR A 483 27.59 2.56 12.51
CA TYR A 483 27.31 2.53 13.95
C TYR A 483 26.50 1.30 14.42
N VAL A 484 26.66 0.15 13.76
CA VAL A 484 25.97 -1.09 14.16
C VAL A 484 26.51 -1.55 15.53
N PRO A 485 25.70 -1.65 16.60
CA PRO A 485 26.16 -1.79 17.98
C PRO A 485 26.59 -3.24 18.32
N LEU A 486 27.69 -3.71 17.74
CA LEU A 486 28.22 -5.07 17.91
C LEU A 486 29.59 -5.08 18.57
N ARG A 487 29.86 -6.06 19.46
CA ARG A 487 31.19 -6.34 20.03
C ARG A 487 31.79 -7.65 19.53
N GLU A 488 33.12 -7.78 19.60
CA GLU A 488 33.88 -9.00 19.27
C GLU A 488 34.11 -9.93 20.48
N GLY A 489 34.30 -11.21 20.19
CA GLY A 489 35.05 -12.15 21.04
C GLY A 489 34.27 -12.83 22.18
N PRO A 490 34.75 -14.01 22.64
CA PRO A 490 34.05 -14.86 23.58
C PRO A 490 33.97 -14.21 24.95
N LEU A 491 32.94 -14.59 25.69
CA LEU A 491 32.66 -14.05 27.00
C LEU A 491 33.86 -14.26 27.95
N GLY A 492 34.15 -13.25 28.79
CA GLY A 492 34.67 -13.47 30.14
C GLY A 492 33.61 -14.06 31.09
N VAL A 493 32.69 -14.84 30.51
CA VAL A 493 31.66 -15.66 31.16
C VAL A 493 32.01 -17.06 30.69
N ARG A 494 32.05 -17.98 31.65
CA ARG A 494 32.43 -19.38 31.44
C ARG A 494 31.77 -19.94 30.17
N PRO A 495 32.48 -20.78 29.39
CA PRO A 495 31.85 -21.47 28.28
C PRO A 495 30.64 -22.22 28.83
N ILE A 496 29.47 -21.94 28.24
CA ILE A 496 28.19 -22.59 28.49
C ILE A 496 27.51 -22.11 29.79
N GLU A 497 26.65 -21.10 29.68
CA GLU A 497 25.28 -21.38 30.09
C GLU A 497 24.61 -22.03 28.88
N ALA A 498 24.05 -23.22 29.05
CA ALA A 498 23.30 -23.95 28.04
C ALA A 498 21.99 -23.24 27.61
N GLU A 499 21.85 -21.95 27.96
CA GLU A 499 20.60 -21.19 27.94
C GLU A 499 20.60 -20.01 26.92
N SER A 500 21.75 -19.51 26.45
CA SER A 500 21.76 -18.44 25.43
C SER A 500 21.50 -19.01 24.03
N ARG A 501 20.30 -18.77 23.50
CA ARG A 501 19.88 -19.25 22.18
C ARG A 501 20.51 -18.40 21.06
N PRO A 502 21.28 -19.01 20.13
CA PRO A 502 21.89 -18.26 19.02
C PRO A 502 20.82 -17.64 18.12
N MET A 503 20.98 -16.36 17.81
CA MET A 503 20.17 -15.60 16.87
C MET A 503 20.96 -15.34 15.58
N ALA A 504 20.30 -14.81 14.55
CA ALA A 504 20.98 -14.32 13.36
C ALA A 504 20.27 -13.09 12.80
N ILE A 505 21.06 -12.15 12.25
CA ILE A 505 20.58 -11.12 11.33
C ILE A 505 21.19 -11.43 9.97
N ARG A 506 20.34 -11.60 8.96
CA ARG A 506 20.78 -11.93 7.59
C ARG A 506 20.15 -10.98 6.60
N VAL A 507 20.95 -10.45 5.68
CA VAL A 507 20.49 -9.67 4.52
C VAL A 507 20.75 -10.49 3.27
N ARG A 508 19.74 -10.60 2.40
CA ARG A 508 19.86 -11.19 1.06
C ARG A 508 19.18 -10.30 0.04
N ARG A 509 19.69 -10.26 -1.18
CA ARG A 509 19.06 -9.55 -2.30
C ARG A 509 18.04 -10.44 -3.00
N ASP A 510 16.77 -10.05 -2.94
CA ASP A 510 15.69 -10.61 -3.75
C ASP A 510 15.76 -10.03 -5.18
N PRO A 511 15.55 -10.85 -6.24
CA PRO A 511 15.59 -10.38 -7.62
C PRO A 511 14.58 -9.28 -7.96
N HIS A 512 13.42 -9.25 -7.28
CA HIS A 512 12.36 -8.28 -7.53
C HIS A 512 12.44 -7.14 -6.52
N PHE A 513 12.47 -7.45 -5.22
CA PHE A 513 12.32 -6.46 -4.16
C PHE A 513 13.63 -5.85 -3.64
N GLY A 514 14.79 -6.30 -4.13
CA GLY A 514 16.09 -5.81 -3.66
C GLY A 514 16.46 -6.37 -2.29
N PRO A 515 17.17 -5.62 -1.43
CA PRO A 515 17.63 -6.15 -0.15
C PRO A 515 16.45 -6.52 0.78
N VAL A 516 16.58 -7.65 1.48
CA VAL A 516 15.60 -8.15 2.45
C VAL A 516 16.32 -8.53 3.73
N ILE A 517 15.81 -8.09 4.87
CA ILE A 517 16.41 -8.35 6.19
C ILE A 517 15.61 -9.44 6.90
N ARG A 518 16.31 -10.43 7.45
CA ARG A 518 15.76 -11.53 8.24
C ARG A 518 16.39 -11.58 9.62
N PHE A 519 15.56 -11.76 10.64
CA PHE A 519 15.91 -11.99 12.04
C PHE A 519 15.28 -13.31 12.49
N GLY A 520 16.06 -14.13 13.19
CA GLY A 520 15.58 -15.42 13.68
C GLY A 520 16.65 -16.24 14.37
N ALA A 521 16.45 -17.57 14.38
CA ALA A 521 17.44 -18.52 14.90
C ALA A 521 18.74 -18.52 14.07
N GLY A 522 19.86 -18.55 14.78
CA GLY A 522 21.22 -18.66 14.24
C GLY A 522 21.93 -19.95 14.68
N GLY A 523 23.16 -20.12 14.23
CA GLY A 523 23.98 -21.29 14.52
C GLY A 523 23.58 -22.55 13.72
N PRO A 524 24.25 -23.69 13.99
CA PRO A 524 24.08 -24.93 13.22
C PRO A 524 22.64 -25.51 13.28
N ASP A 525 21.90 -25.27 14.36
CA ASP A 525 20.51 -25.73 14.53
C ASP A 525 19.48 -24.87 13.76
N ALA A 526 19.90 -23.73 13.19
CA ALA A 526 19.00 -22.82 12.46
C ALA A 526 18.37 -23.45 11.21
N VAL A 527 19.01 -24.46 10.62
CA VAL A 527 18.55 -25.18 9.41
C VAL A 527 17.16 -25.81 9.62
N LEU A 528 16.81 -26.16 10.86
CA LEU A 528 15.51 -26.74 11.20
C LEU A 528 14.37 -25.70 11.32
N SER A 529 14.69 -24.39 11.27
CA SER A 529 13.74 -23.28 11.51
C SER A 529 13.34 -22.54 10.22
N GLY A 530 13.23 -23.23 9.09
CA GLY A 530 13.01 -22.67 7.74
C GLY A 530 11.74 -21.83 7.48
N ALA A 531 10.97 -21.48 8.51
CA ALA A 531 9.73 -20.70 8.40
C ALA A 531 9.68 -19.53 9.41
N ASP A 532 10.81 -18.88 9.69
CA ASP A 532 10.78 -17.70 10.55
C ASP A 532 10.13 -16.50 9.85
N ARG A 533 9.15 -15.88 10.53
CA ARG A 533 8.37 -14.73 10.04
C ARG A 533 9.04 -13.39 10.35
N GLY A 534 10.19 -13.40 11.01
CA GLY A 534 11.02 -12.22 11.25
C GLY A 534 11.70 -11.76 9.97
N MET A 535 10.93 -11.34 8.96
CA MET A 535 11.44 -10.82 7.70
C MET A 535 10.74 -9.52 7.34
N ASP A 536 11.50 -8.56 6.84
CA ASP A 536 10.99 -7.28 6.38
C ASP A 536 11.87 -6.63 5.29
N LEU A 537 11.31 -5.64 4.60
CA LEU A 537 12.00 -4.85 3.59
C LEU A 537 12.58 -3.57 4.23
N PRO A 538 13.86 -3.23 3.97
CA PRO A 538 14.37 -1.90 4.27
C PRO A 538 13.62 -0.86 3.41
N PRO A 539 13.47 0.38 3.89
CA PRO A 539 13.99 0.93 5.14
C PRO A 539 13.22 0.50 6.42
N LEU A 540 13.95 0.25 7.51
CA LEU A 540 13.42 -0.05 8.84
C LEU A 540 13.57 1.13 9.81
N ASN A 541 12.57 1.32 10.66
CA ASN A 541 12.62 2.17 11.84
C ASN A 541 12.56 1.33 13.14
N GLY A 542 12.71 1.95 14.30
CA GLY A 542 12.66 1.23 15.58
C GLY A 542 11.36 0.44 15.78
N PHE A 543 10.22 1.00 15.37
CA PHE A 543 8.92 0.30 15.43
C PHE A 543 8.89 -0.93 14.51
N LEU A 544 9.33 -0.80 13.25
CA LEU A 544 9.38 -1.87 12.26
C LEU A 544 10.36 -2.97 12.68
N ALA A 545 11.54 -2.59 13.17
CA ALA A 545 12.53 -3.52 13.71
C ALA A 545 11.95 -4.29 14.90
N ARG A 546 11.30 -3.59 15.85
CA ARG A 546 10.59 -4.22 16.96
C ARG A 546 9.50 -5.18 16.48
N GLN A 547 8.66 -4.75 15.55
CA GLN A 547 7.60 -5.59 14.98
C GLN A 547 8.17 -6.81 14.24
N MET A 548 9.30 -6.67 13.56
CA MET A 548 10.01 -7.77 12.92
C MET A 548 10.53 -8.78 13.94
N ILE A 549 11.13 -8.32 15.03
CA ILE A 549 11.58 -9.15 16.16
C ILE A 549 10.38 -9.88 16.79
N GLU A 550 9.32 -9.14 17.16
CA GLU A 550 8.11 -9.70 17.81
C GLU A 550 7.36 -10.72 16.94
N ARG A 551 7.54 -10.68 15.61
CA ARG A 551 6.99 -11.70 14.70
C ARG A 551 7.80 -12.99 14.70
N SER A 552 9.09 -12.94 15.03
CA SER A 552 9.94 -14.12 15.02
C SER A 552 9.40 -15.20 15.96
N ARG A 553 9.43 -16.45 15.50
CA ARG A 553 9.01 -17.60 16.32
C ARG A 553 9.95 -17.78 17.51
N LEU A 554 11.25 -17.56 17.29
CA LEU A 554 12.27 -17.63 18.34
C LEU A 554 11.97 -16.59 19.44
N TRP A 555 11.64 -15.36 19.03
CA TRP A 555 11.29 -14.32 19.97
C TRP A 555 10.07 -14.67 20.82
N ARG A 556 8.95 -15.01 20.18
CA ARG A 556 7.68 -15.26 20.88
C ARG A 556 7.70 -16.48 21.80
N ARG A 557 8.42 -17.54 21.42
CA ARG A 557 8.40 -18.81 22.15
C ARG A 557 9.52 -18.93 23.18
N VAL A 558 10.64 -18.24 22.99
CA VAL A 558 11.86 -18.49 23.77
C VAL A 558 12.47 -17.20 24.34
N LEU A 559 12.75 -16.20 23.50
CA LEU A 559 13.59 -15.06 23.91
C LEU A 559 12.84 -13.94 24.64
N ALA A 560 11.56 -13.68 24.34
CA ALA A 560 10.82 -12.57 24.91
C ALA A 560 10.87 -12.46 26.45
N PRO A 561 10.83 -13.56 27.24
CA PRO A 561 11.00 -13.50 28.70
C PRO A 561 12.46 -13.49 29.17
N GLN A 562 13.43 -13.81 28.31
CA GLN A 562 14.85 -14.01 28.67
C GLN A 562 15.74 -12.80 28.32
N VAL A 563 15.37 -12.03 27.29
CA VAL A 563 16.16 -10.89 26.81
C VAL A 563 15.79 -9.63 27.58
N THR A 564 16.79 -8.91 28.09
CA THR A 564 16.60 -7.64 28.79
C THR A 564 16.08 -6.55 27.85
N ASN A 565 15.42 -5.51 28.40
CA ASN A 565 14.98 -4.37 27.59
C ASN A 565 16.15 -3.69 26.86
N ALA A 566 17.30 -3.53 27.53
CA ALA A 566 18.49 -2.91 26.93
C ALA A 566 19.04 -3.71 25.74
N ALA A 567 19.08 -5.05 25.84
CA ALA A 567 19.52 -5.90 24.73
C ALA A 567 18.48 -5.92 23.59
N ALA A 568 17.19 -5.86 23.90
CA ALA A 568 16.14 -5.72 22.91
C ALA A 568 16.22 -4.37 22.15
N GLU A 569 16.55 -3.28 22.84
CA GLU A 569 16.81 -1.96 22.23
C GLU A 569 18.08 -1.99 21.37
N ALA A 570 19.16 -2.62 21.83
CA ALA A 570 20.37 -2.79 21.03
C ALA A 570 20.11 -3.61 19.75
N LEU A 571 19.27 -4.66 19.84
CA LEU A 571 18.85 -5.46 18.70
C LEU A 571 18.00 -4.66 17.70
N GLN A 572 17.07 -3.84 18.20
CA GLN A 572 16.30 -2.92 17.36
C GLN A 572 17.24 -1.93 16.64
N HIS A 573 18.18 -1.34 17.38
CA HIS A 573 19.15 -0.40 16.82
C HIS A 573 20.03 -1.06 15.75
N ALA A 574 20.53 -2.28 16.00
CA ALA A 574 21.32 -3.02 15.01
C ALA A 574 20.54 -3.30 13.71
N LEU A 575 19.27 -3.69 13.79
CA LEU A 575 18.44 -3.89 12.60
C LEU A 575 18.20 -2.60 11.81
N VAL A 576 18.02 -1.46 12.50
CA VAL A 576 17.88 -0.15 11.85
C VAL A 576 19.18 0.24 11.15
N GLN A 577 20.33 0.10 11.80
CA GLN A 577 21.63 0.45 11.20
C GLN A 577 22.02 -0.48 10.04
N VAL A 578 21.74 -1.78 10.16
CA VAL A 578 21.90 -2.72 9.02
C VAL A 578 20.97 -2.34 7.87
N SER A 579 19.76 -1.86 8.15
CA SER A 579 18.84 -1.37 7.13
C SER A 579 19.36 -0.11 6.43
N GLU A 580 19.96 0.83 7.16
CA GLU A 580 20.56 2.03 6.59
C GLU A 580 21.74 1.66 5.69
N MET A 581 22.63 0.81 6.18
CA MET A 581 23.80 0.30 5.47
C MET A 581 23.44 -0.29 4.11
N VAL A 582 22.45 -1.18 4.03
CA VAL A 582 22.05 -1.81 2.75
C VAL A 582 21.23 -0.90 1.84
N SER A 583 20.70 0.21 2.36
CA SER A 583 20.02 1.24 1.56
C SER A 583 21.03 2.18 0.90
N GLU A 584 22.13 2.46 1.60
CA GLU A 584 23.20 3.36 1.18
C GLU A 584 24.30 2.66 0.36
N LEU A 585 24.42 1.33 0.46
CA LEU A 585 25.43 0.52 -0.21
C LEU A 585 24.81 -0.55 -1.12
N PRO A 586 24.44 -0.20 -2.38
CA PRO A 586 23.79 -1.11 -3.34
C PRO A 586 24.70 -2.26 -3.81
N ASP A 587 25.99 -2.14 -3.52
CA ASP A 587 27.03 -3.13 -3.80
C ASP A 587 26.97 -4.35 -2.88
N ILE A 588 26.27 -4.27 -1.75
CA ILE A 588 26.13 -5.39 -0.83
C ILE A 588 25.13 -6.41 -1.40
N GLU A 589 25.59 -7.63 -1.62
CA GLU A 589 24.75 -8.76 -2.04
C GLU A 589 24.16 -9.50 -0.83
N SER A 590 24.97 -9.71 0.19
CA SER A 590 24.54 -10.38 1.42
C SER A 590 25.33 -9.96 2.65
N VAL A 591 24.66 -10.01 3.80
CA VAL A 591 25.23 -9.82 5.13
C VAL A 591 24.78 -10.98 6.00
N ASP A 592 25.69 -11.61 6.72
CA ASP A 592 25.39 -12.61 7.74
C ASP A 592 26.08 -12.23 9.05
N ILE A 593 25.26 -11.92 10.06
CA ILE A 593 25.67 -11.79 11.45
C ILE A 593 25.13 -13.03 12.16
N ASP A 594 25.93 -14.09 12.18
CA ASP A 594 25.51 -15.43 12.60
C ASP A 594 26.71 -16.25 13.13
N PRO A 595 26.66 -16.76 14.37
CA PRO A 595 25.62 -16.54 15.37
C PRO A 595 25.70 -15.14 16.01
N LEU A 596 24.55 -14.62 16.42
CA LEU A 596 24.38 -13.38 17.18
C LEU A 596 23.87 -13.73 18.59
N TYR A 597 24.48 -13.15 19.62
CA TYR A 597 24.09 -13.36 21.01
C TYR A 597 23.68 -12.04 21.68
N ALA A 598 22.64 -12.11 22.51
CA ALA A 598 22.23 -11.02 23.40
C ALA A 598 22.84 -11.22 24.79
N GLY A 599 23.67 -10.27 25.24
CA GLY A 599 24.06 -10.16 26.64
C GLY A 599 23.06 -9.29 27.42
N GLU A 600 23.46 -8.78 28.60
CA GLU A 600 22.58 -7.94 29.42
C GLU A 600 22.28 -6.56 28.80
N THR A 601 23.26 -5.96 28.12
CA THR A 601 23.15 -4.59 27.55
C THR A 601 23.73 -4.47 26.14
N GLN A 602 24.34 -5.53 25.61
CA GLN A 602 25.10 -5.48 24.36
C GLN A 602 24.86 -6.72 23.51
N LEU A 603 25.10 -6.56 22.21
CA LEU A 603 25.09 -7.64 21.24
C LEU A 603 26.51 -8.10 20.90
N ARG A 604 26.67 -9.39 20.68
CA ARG A 604 27.95 -10.01 20.30
C ARG A 604 27.78 -10.83 19.03
N ALA A 605 28.61 -10.57 18.03
CA ALA A 605 28.66 -11.37 16.81
C ALA A 605 29.71 -12.47 16.96
N GLY A 606 29.28 -13.73 16.85
CA GLY A 606 30.15 -14.90 16.79
C GLY A 606 30.66 -15.21 15.38
N GLY A 607 29.99 -14.69 14.35
CA GLY A 607 30.42 -14.77 12.96
C GLY A 607 29.90 -13.58 12.15
N LEU A 608 30.73 -13.11 11.22
CA LEU A 608 30.47 -11.97 10.35
C LEU A 608 30.90 -12.32 8.93
N ARG A 609 29.99 -12.17 7.98
CA ARG A 609 30.27 -12.39 6.55
C ARG A 609 29.52 -11.36 5.71
N ILE A 610 30.24 -10.65 4.85
CA ILE A 610 29.66 -9.67 3.92
C ILE A 610 30.15 -10.00 2.51
N VAL A 611 29.22 -10.17 1.58
CA VAL A 611 29.49 -10.49 0.18
C VAL A 611 29.01 -9.34 -0.71
N LEU A 612 29.85 -8.96 -1.65
CA LEU A 612 29.64 -7.90 -2.63
C LEU A 612 29.10 -8.47 -3.95
N CYS A 613 28.24 -7.68 -4.60
CA CYS A 613 27.69 -7.95 -5.92
C CYS A 613 28.82 -8.07 -6.97
N GLU A 614 28.58 -8.80 -8.05
CA GLU A 614 29.57 -8.93 -9.14
C GLU A 614 29.93 -7.60 -9.79
N ARG A 615 28.93 -6.74 -10.00
CA ARG A 615 29.09 -5.43 -10.63
C ARG A 615 29.05 -4.35 -9.58
N GLU A 616 29.95 -3.39 -9.73
CA GLU A 616 29.98 -2.17 -8.92
C GLU A 616 28.88 -1.21 -9.36
N ALA A 617 28.22 -0.58 -8.39
CA ALA A 617 27.30 0.51 -8.66
C ALA A 617 28.06 1.76 -9.12
N THR A 618 27.79 2.24 -10.34
CA THR A 618 28.47 3.40 -10.93
C THR A 618 27.86 4.75 -10.55
N VAL A 619 26.71 4.74 -9.88
CA VAL A 619 25.94 5.93 -9.50
C VAL A 619 25.55 5.77 -8.03
N SER A 620 25.67 6.84 -7.25
CA SER A 620 25.24 6.79 -5.85
C SER A 620 23.73 6.52 -5.75
N PRO A 621 23.27 5.84 -4.70
CA PRO A 621 21.84 5.63 -4.46
C PRO A 621 21.03 6.91 -4.54
N GLN A 622 21.52 8.00 -3.96
CA GLN A 622 20.80 9.28 -3.93
C GLN A 622 20.57 9.87 -5.32
N LEU A 623 21.54 9.70 -6.22
CA LEU A 623 21.45 10.18 -7.61
C LEU A 623 20.62 9.25 -8.49
N SER A 624 20.69 7.94 -8.24
CA SER A 624 19.84 6.94 -8.92
C SER A 624 18.40 6.90 -8.39
N GLY A 625 18.08 7.70 -7.37
CA GLY A 625 16.79 7.62 -6.64
C GLY A 625 16.62 6.31 -5.89
N TYR A 626 17.70 5.62 -5.52
CA TYR A 626 17.75 4.34 -4.82
C TYR A 626 17.29 3.12 -5.63
N ALA A 627 17.39 3.12 -6.97
CA ALA A 627 16.77 2.11 -7.87
C ALA A 627 16.78 0.62 -7.44
N HIS A 628 17.78 0.21 -6.65
CA HIS A 628 17.89 -1.13 -6.06
C HIS A 628 16.90 -1.45 -4.92
N MET A 629 16.15 -0.46 -4.42
CA MET A 629 15.21 -0.57 -3.30
C MET A 629 13.76 -0.65 -3.76
N ALA A 630 12.96 -1.55 -3.16
CA ALA A 630 11.53 -1.61 -3.39
C ALA A 630 10.73 -0.48 -2.74
N ILE A 631 11.18 0.02 -1.58
CA ILE A 631 10.60 1.16 -0.88
C ILE A 631 11.64 2.27 -0.87
N HIS A 632 11.27 3.46 -1.32
CA HIS A 632 12.19 4.60 -1.37
C HIS A 632 12.59 5.03 0.06
N PRO A 633 13.88 5.10 0.40
CA PRO A 633 14.36 5.60 1.69
C PRO A 633 14.07 7.09 1.90
N TYR A 634 14.30 7.57 3.12
CA TYR A 634 14.23 9.01 3.39
C TYR A 634 15.33 9.74 2.60
N PRO A 635 15.02 10.78 1.80
CA PRO A 635 16.01 11.44 0.95
C PRO A 635 16.87 12.42 1.77
N ALA A 636 17.82 11.87 2.54
CA ALA A 636 18.67 12.62 3.47
C ALA A 636 19.45 13.78 2.81
N ARG A 637 19.78 13.68 1.51
CA ARG A 637 20.43 14.76 0.75
C ARG A 637 19.64 16.08 0.69
N LEU A 638 18.32 16.03 0.90
CA LEU A 638 17.46 17.22 0.91
C LEU A 638 17.48 17.95 2.26
N VAL A 639 18.13 17.37 3.28
CA VAL A 639 18.32 18.02 4.58
C VAL A 639 19.43 19.05 4.46
N GLN A 640 19.12 20.31 4.74
CA GLN A 640 20.10 21.40 4.67
C GLN A 640 19.97 22.30 5.90
N ALA A 641 21.04 22.36 6.68
CA ALA A 641 21.17 23.31 7.78
C ALA A 641 21.42 24.72 7.24
N ARG A 642 20.66 25.69 7.75
CA ARG A 642 20.71 27.10 7.33
C ARG A 642 20.64 28.01 8.55
N ARG A 643 20.91 29.30 8.32
CA ARG A 643 20.78 30.35 9.35
C ARG A 643 19.98 31.51 8.79
N PHE A 644 19.21 32.16 9.64
CA PHE A 644 18.60 33.44 9.35
C PHE A 644 19.63 34.57 9.47
N ASP A 645 19.29 35.76 8.96
CA ASP A 645 20.14 36.96 9.05
C ASP A 645 20.41 37.37 10.51
N ASP A 646 19.55 36.98 11.47
CA ASP A 646 19.72 37.17 12.92
C ASP A 646 20.56 36.08 13.61
N GLY A 647 21.12 35.13 12.84
CA GLY A 647 21.95 34.04 13.34
C GLY A 647 21.18 32.81 13.82
N THR A 648 19.86 32.87 13.94
CA THR A 648 19.00 31.77 14.38
C THR A 648 19.14 30.58 13.42
N PRO A 649 19.50 29.38 13.90
CA PRO A 649 19.60 28.20 13.07
C PRO A 649 18.21 27.67 12.69
N TRP A 650 18.11 27.13 11.49
CA TRP A 650 16.94 26.40 11.03
C TRP A 650 17.35 25.36 10.00
N VAL A 651 16.48 24.40 9.73
CA VAL A 651 16.73 23.31 8.78
C VAL A 651 15.59 23.24 7.78
N ILE A 652 15.92 23.07 6.50
CA ILE A 652 14.98 22.57 5.50
C ILE A 652 15.19 21.06 5.39
N ARG A 653 14.11 20.29 5.48
CA ARG A 653 14.17 18.83 5.36
C ARG A 653 12.85 18.25 4.86
N PRO A 654 12.85 17.06 4.24
CA PRO A 654 11.62 16.33 3.99
C PRO A 654 10.80 16.08 5.26
N ILE A 655 9.47 16.05 5.11
CA ILE A 655 8.53 15.79 6.22
C ILE A 655 8.53 14.31 6.60
N ARG A 656 8.21 14.01 7.86
CA ARG A 656 8.20 12.65 8.40
C ARG A 656 6.82 12.32 9.00
N PRO A 657 6.41 11.05 9.08
CA PRO A 657 5.18 10.63 9.75
C PRO A 657 5.03 11.16 11.18
N GLU A 658 6.12 11.16 11.95
CA GLU A 658 6.19 11.70 13.32
C GLU A 658 6.03 13.23 13.38
N ASP A 659 6.18 13.94 12.26
CA ASP A 659 5.86 15.36 12.18
C ASP A 659 4.34 15.60 12.21
N GLY A 660 3.50 14.56 12.32
CA GLY A 660 2.05 14.71 12.32
C GLY A 660 1.53 15.66 13.40
N GLU A 661 2.01 15.51 14.64
CA GLU A 661 1.64 16.40 15.74
C GLU A 661 2.31 17.79 15.61
N PRO A 662 3.63 17.90 15.36
CA PRO A 662 4.27 19.19 15.06
C PRO A 662 3.61 19.98 13.92
N LEU A 663 3.18 19.29 12.86
CA LEU A 663 2.47 19.89 11.73
C LEU A 663 1.09 20.38 12.16
N GLN A 664 0.37 19.60 12.96
CA GLN A 664 -0.92 19.99 13.50
C GLN A 664 -0.81 21.22 14.41
N GLU A 665 0.20 21.26 15.28
CA GLU A 665 0.51 22.41 16.12
C GLU A 665 0.82 23.65 15.27
N PHE A 666 1.64 23.50 14.24
CA PHE A 666 1.95 24.56 13.28
C PHE A 666 0.68 25.11 12.61
N ILE A 667 -0.19 24.25 12.09
CA ILE A 667 -1.45 24.67 11.44
C ILE A 667 -2.40 25.35 12.43
N ARG A 668 -2.48 24.87 13.67
CA ARG A 668 -3.28 25.52 14.74
C ARG A 668 -2.74 26.90 15.12
N GLY A 669 -1.43 27.08 15.06
CA GLY A 669 -0.73 28.34 15.35
C GLY A 669 -0.88 29.42 14.28
N LEU A 670 -1.35 29.08 13.07
CA LEU A 670 -1.56 30.04 11.98
C LEU A 670 -2.74 30.99 12.27
N SER A 671 -2.58 32.25 11.88
CA SER A 671 -3.66 33.23 11.88
C SER A 671 -4.85 32.80 10.99
N GLU A 672 -6.06 33.28 11.29
CA GLU A 672 -7.24 33.03 10.45
C GLU A 672 -7.02 33.43 8.99
N ARG A 673 -6.32 34.55 8.77
CA ARG A 673 -5.94 35.02 7.44
C ARG A 673 -5.02 34.02 6.74
N SER A 674 -3.96 33.54 7.39
CA SER A 674 -3.01 32.60 6.78
C SER A 674 -3.65 31.24 6.46
N ARG A 675 -4.56 30.75 7.31
CA ARG A 675 -5.33 29.52 7.04
C ARG A 675 -6.30 29.68 5.88
N TYR A 676 -7.06 30.78 5.85
CA TYR A 676 -7.98 31.08 4.75
C TYR A 676 -7.23 31.19 3.41
N MET A 677 -6.08 31.89 3.41
CA MET A 677 -5.25 32.06 2.22
C MET A 677 -4.68 30.75 1.67
N ARG A 678 -4.54 29.72 2.51
CA ARG A 678 -3.96 28.42 2.14
C ARG A 678 -5.01 27.37 1.77
N PHE A 679 -6.09 27.27 2.53
CA PHE A 679 -7.07 26.19 2.42
C PHE A 679 -8.41 26.64 1.86
N VAL A 680 -8.60 27.94 1.61
CA VAL A 680 -9.85 28.54 1.14
C VAL A 680 -11.05 28.06 1.98
N SER A 681 -10.80 27.87 3.28
CA SER A 681 -11.78 27.40 4.26
C SER A 681 -11.41 27.91 5.66
N MET A 682 -12.39 27.92 6.56
CA MET A 682 -12.19 28.25 7.98
C MET A 682 -11.70 27.04 8.81
N MET A 683 -10.98 26.11 8.16
CA MET A 683 -10.43 24.93 8.83
C MET A 683 -9.44 25.35 9.91
N ARG A 684 -9.73 25.01 11.17
CA ARG A 684 -8.85 25.36 12.30
C ARG A 684 -7.70 24.38 12.48
N GLU A 685 -7.88 23.14 12.03
CA GLU A 685 -6.95 22.04 12.22
C GLU A 685 -7.10 21.01 11.09
N LEU A 686 -6.05 20.24 10.80
CA LEU A 686 -6.14 19.20 9.78
C LEU A 686 -6.94 18.00 10.32
N THR A 687 -7.73 17.38 9.46
CA THR A 687 -8.34 16.08 9.80
C THR A 687 -7.25 15.01 9.95
N PRO A 688 -7.47 13.93 10.72
CA PRO A 688 -6.49 12.83 10.84
C PRO A 688 -6.05 12.26 9.48
N ARG A 689 -6.96 12.23 8.50
CA ARG A 689 -6.66 11.82 7.11
C ARG A 689 -5.70 12.78 6.40
N MET A 690 -5.89 14.09 6.58
CA MET A 690 -5.00 15.10 5.98
C MET A 690 -3.63 15.10 6.63
N VAL A 691 -3.54 14.95 7.96
CA VAL A 691 -2.25 14.80 8.65
C VAL A 691 -1.49 13.60 8.07
N ALA A 692 -2.12 12.43 8.03
CA ALA A 692 -1.51 11.23 7.44
C ALA A 692 -1.09 11.46 5.98
N ARG A 693 -1.95 12.08 5.16
CA ARG A 693 -1.66 12.37 3.75
C ARG A 693 -0.43 13.27 3.57
N TYR A 694 -0.25 14.26 4.44
CA TYR A 694 0.88 15.20 4.34
C TYR A 694 2.16 14.70 4.97
N THR A 695 2.09 13.81 5.96
CA THR A 695 3.29 13.32 6.65
C THR A 695 3.79 11.96 6.16
N GLN A 696 2.96 11.18 5.48
CA GLN A 696 3.29 9.85 4.99
C GLN A 696 3.49 9.87 3.47
N VAL A 697 4.50 10.63 3.06
CA VAL A 697 4.81 10.89 1.66
C VAL A 697 5.58 9.71 1.06
N ASP A 698 5.15 9.27 -0.12
CA ASP A 698 5.96 8.39 -0.97
C ASP A 698 6.91 9.25 -1.81
N TYR A 699 8.18 9.30 -1.40
CA TYR A 699 9.22 10.11 -2.05
C TYR A 699 9.48 9.76 -3.52
N HIS A 700 8.98 8.62 -3.99
CA HIS A 700 9.00 8.28 -5.42
C HIS A 700 8.00 9.11 -6.25
N ARG A 701 6.93 9.64 -5.63
CA ARG A 701 5.80 10.27 -6.33
C ARG A 701 5.57 11.72 -5.95
N GLU A 702 5.84 12.04 -4.69
CA GLU A 702 5.44 13.28 -4.05
C GLU A 702 6.60 13.75 -3.16
N LEU A 703 6.66 15.05 -2.89
CA LEU A 703 7.62 15.60 -1.95
C LEU A 703 6.96 16.65 -1.09
N ALA A 704 7.18 16.53 0.21
CA ALA A 704 6.84 17.56 1.16
C ALA A 704 8.06 17.92 1.99
N LEU A 705 8.30 19.21 2.14
CA LEU A 705 9.41 19.82 2.86
C LEU A 705 8.86 20.65 4.02
N VAL A 706 9.55 20.57 5.15
CA VAL A 706 9.33 21.44 6.31
C VAL A 706 10.56 22.31 6.51
N ALA A 707 10.31 23.56 6.91
CA ALA A 707 11.29 24.40 7.57
C ALA A 707 11.07 24.25 9.07
N ALA A 708 12.11 23.90 9.81
CA ALA A 708 12.04 23.68 11.25
C ALA A 708 13.17 24.40 12.00
N THR A 709 12.89 24.81 13.24
CA THR A 709 13.86 25.43 14.14
C THR A 709 13.76 24.81 15.54
N GLN A 710 14.75 25.03 16.37
CA GLN A 710 14.79 24.53 17.75
C GLN A 710 14.34 25.64 18.70
N VAL A 711 13.36 25.35 19.56
CA VAL A 711 12.90 26.26 20.62
C VAL A 711 13.03 25.60 21.98
N PRO A 712 13.31 26.34 23.07
CA PRO A 712 13.32 25.77 24.41
C PRO A 712 11.99 25.05 24.73
N ASN A 713 12.05 23.87 25.35
CA ASN A 713 10.88 23.13 25.81
C ASN A 713 10.73 23.21 27.33
N PRO A 714 9.87 24.09 27.88
CA PRO A 714 9.66 24.19 29.32
C PRO A 714 9.15 22.89 29.94
N ALA A 715 8.37 22.10 29.18
CA ALA A 715 7.82 20.82 29.63
C ALA A 715 8.87 19.71 29.75
N ASN A 716 10.07 19.90 29.17
CA ASN A 716 11.17 18.95 29.24
C ASN A 716 12.48 19.62 29.69
N ARG A 717 12.44 20.28 30.86
CA ARG A 717 13.61 20.89 31.52
C ARG A 717 14.40 21.88 30.64
N GLY A 718 13.76 22.51 29.66
CA GLY A 718 14.40 23.45 28.75
C GLY A 718 15.19 22.79 27.61
N HIS A 719 15.16 21.46 27.46
CA HIS A 719 15.75 20.81 26.28
C HIS A 719 15.12 21.37 25.01
N PRO A 720 15.90 21.67 23.96
CA PRO A 720 15.35 22.19 22.71
C PRO A 720 14.39 21.17 22.09
N ARG A 721 13.22 21.64 21.64
CA ARG A 721 12.28 20.90 20.81
C ARG A 721 12.26 21.49 19.41
N GLU A 722 12.16 20.61 18.42
CA GLU A 722 11.96 21.02 17.04
C GLU A 722 10.52 21.51 16.85
N VAL A 723 10.35 22.66 16.20
CA VAL A 723 9.05 23.20 15.79
C VAL A 723 9.06 23.53 14.30
N ILE A 724 7.95 23.23 13.63
CA ILE A 724 7.76 23.54 12.22
C ILE A 724 7.37 25.01 12.08
N ILE A 725 8.05 25.72 11.19
CA ILE A 725 7.86 27.16 10.93
C ILE A 725 7.45 27.44 9.48
N GLY A 726 7.51 26.43 8.61
CA GLY A 726 7.01 26.49 7.25
C GLY A 726 6.81 25.09 6.68
N PHE A 727 5.86 24.96 5.76
CA PHE A 727 5.52 23.70 5.10
C PHE A 727 5.25 23.94 3.62
N ALA A 728 5.86 23.14 2.76
CA ALA A 728 5.66 23.18 1.32
C ALA A 728 5.59 21.76 0.78
N HIS A 729 4.74 21.50 -0.19
CA HIS A 729 4.67 20.17 -0.82
C HIS A 729 4.14 20.25 -2.24
N TYR A 730 4.38 19.21 -3.02
CA TYR A 730 3.66 18.96 -4.27
C TYR A 730 3.11 17.54 -4.34
N LEU A 731 1.96 17.41 -4.99
CA LEU A 731 1.32 16.13 -5.31
C LEU A 731 1.26 15.98 -6.82
N ARG A 732 1.64 14.80 -7.33
CA ARG A 732 1.55 14.52 -8.77
C ARG A 732 0.09 14.61 -9.23
N ASN A 733 -0.12 15.31 -10.34
CA ASN A 733 -1.44 15.44 -10.95
C ASN A 733 -1.89 14.09 -11.51
N PRO A 734 -3.21 13.83 -11.59
CA PRO A 734 -3.74 12.57 -12.13
C PRO A 734 -3.30 12.28 -13.58
N ASP A 735 -2.92 13.32 -14.33
CA ASP A 735 -2.39 13.17 -15.70
C ASP A 735 -0.99 12.55 -15.75
N GLY A 736 -0.32 12.42 -14.60
CA GLY A 736 1.03 11.87 -14.48
C GLY A 736 2.14 12.79 -14.99
N ARG A 737 1.83 13.98 -15.51
CA ARG A 737 2.81 14.85 -16.20
C ARG A 737 3.28 16.00 -15.33
N GLY A 738 2.40 16.57 -14.53
CA GLY A 738 2.73 17.67 -13.63
C GLY A 738 2.45 17.37 -12.17
N ALA A 739 2.58 18.39 -11.33
CA ALA A 739 2.22 18.33 -9.92
C ALA A 739 1.56 19.62 -9.43
N GLU A 740 0.60 19.48 -8.52
CA GLU A 740 0.00 20.59 -7.79
C GLU A 740 0.85 20.95 -6.58
N TYR A 741 1.28 22.20 -6.45
CA TYR A 741 2.08 22.67 -5.32
C TYR A 741 1.27 23.40 -4.27
N ALA A 742 1.87 23.49 -3.10
CA ALA A 742 1.27 24.14 -1.95
C ALA A 742 2.33 24.64 -0.98
N LEU A 743 2.13 25.84 -0.44
CA LEU A 743 3.08 26.51 0.45
C LEU A 743 2.36 27.25 1.58
N VAL A 744 2.87 27.15 2.80
CA VAL A 744 2.45 27.96 3.94
C VAL A 744 3.64 28.24 4.87
N ILE A 745 3.73 29.48 5.36
CA ILE A 745 4.79 29.93 6.27
C ILE A 745 4.13 30.51 7.52
N GLY A 746 4.66 30.15 8.70
CA GLY A 746 4.18 30.67 9.98
C GLY A 746 4.26 32.18 10.04
N ASP A 747 3.25 32.83 10.62
CA ASP A 747 3.08 34.29 10.55
C ASP A 747 4.33 35.06 11.04
N ASP A 748 4.95 34.64 12.14
CA ASP A 748 6.16 35.24 12.72
C ASP A 748 7.44 35.06 11.87
N TRP A 749 7.41 34.13 10.93
CA TRP A 749 8.53 33.73 10.09
C TRP A 749 8.39 34.21 8.64
N GLN A 750 7.30 34.90 8.33
CA GLN A 750 7.10 35.50 7.02
C GLN A 750 8.13 36.60 6.73
N ARG A 751 8.36 36.89 5.45
CA ARG A 751 9.33 37.88 4.96
C ARG A 751 10.81 37.58 5.30
N ARG A 752 11.11 36.42 5.89
CA ARG A 752 12.48 35.90 6.12
C ARG A 752 13.00 34.96 5.01
N LYS A 753 12.51 35.16 3.77
CA LYS A 753 12.88 34.38 2.56
C LYS A 753 12.58 32.87 2.59
N LEU A 754 11.94 32.32 3.64
CA LEU A 754 11.62 30.89 3.75
C LEU A 754 10.81 30.34 2.58
N GLY A 755 9.74 31.05 2.18
CA GLY A 755 8.86 30.59 1.11
C GLY A 755 9.57 30.41 -0.23
N GLY A 756 10.51 31.31 -0.56
CA GLY A 756 11.33 31.18 -1.78
C GLY A 756 12.26 29.98 -1.71
N GLN A 757 12.90 29.75 -0.57
CA GLN A 757 13.84 28.63 -0.40
C GLN A 757 13.14 27.27 -0.44
N LEU A 758 11.98 27.13 0.21
CA LEU A 758 11.16 25.92 0.14
C LEU A 758 10.70 25.63 -1.28
N MET A 759 10.21 26.65 -2.00
CA MET A 759 9.74 26.47 -3.38
C MET A 759 10.88 26.15 -4.36
N SER A 760 12.03 26.80 -4.24
CA SER A 760 13.20 26.44 -5.07
C SER A 760 13.58 24.97 -4.88
N ALA A 761 13.64 24.50 -3.63
CA ALA A 761 13.93 23.10 -3.35
C ALA A 761 12.88 22.12 -3.92
N LEU A 762 11.58 22.49 -3.88
CA LEU A 762 10.53 21.71 -4.52
C LEU A 762 10.64 21.68 -6.05
N ILE A 763 10.99 22.81 -6.68
CA ILE A 763 11.15 22.92 -8.14
C ILE A 763 12.31 22.07 -8.61
N ASP A 764 13.44 22.11 -7.90
CA ASP A 764 14.62 21.31 -8.23
C ASP A 764 14.31 19.81 -8.12
N ALA A 765 13.62 19.39 -7.04
CA ALA A 765 13.17 18.01 -6.90
C ALA A 765 12.15 17.58 -7.98
N ALA A 766 11.21 18.46 -8.35
CA ALA A 766 10.25 18.19 -9.41
C ALA A 766 10.92 18.00 -10.78
N ARG A 767 11.97 18.78 -11.08
CA ARG A 767 12.79 18.63 -12.30
C ARG A 767 13.56 17.31 -12.30
N GLU A 768 14.17 16.95 -11.17
CA GLU A 768 14.89 15.68 -11.02
C GLU A 768 13.96 14.47 -11.19
N GLN A 769 12.70 14.58 -10.76
CA GLN A 769 11.67 13.56 -10.99
C GLN A 769 11.12 13.55 -12.43
N GLY A 770 11.57 14.47 -13.29
CA GLY A 770 11.17 14.53 -14.69
C GLY A 770 9.76 15.06 -14.93
N LEU A 771 9.16 15.77 -13.97
CA LEU A 771 7.87 16.42 -14.13
C LEU A 771 7.95 17.50 -15.23
N GLU A 772 6.90 17.63 -16.01
CA GLU A 772 6.83 18.57 -17.14
C GLU A 772 6.44 19.98 -16.70
N TYR A 773 5.58 20.09 -15.69
CA TYR A 773 5.09 21.36 -15.15
C TYR A 773 4.72 21.23 -13.68
N ILE A 774 4.63 22.37 -12.98
CA ILE A 774 4.12 22.47 -11.62
C ILE A 774 3.13 23.63 -11.53
N ASP A 775 1.96 23.43 -10.94
CA ASP A 775 0.92 24.45 -10.86
C ASP A 775 0.17 24.48 -9.53
N GLY A 776 -0.60 25.53 -9.28
CA GLY A 776 -1.38 25.68 -8.06
C GLY A 776 -2.39 26.81 -8.17
N LEU A 777 -3.50 26.67 -7.44
CA LEU A 777 -4.52 27.71 -7.35
C LEU A 777 -4.24 28.64 -6.17
N VAL A 778 -4.17 29.94 -6.45
CA VAL A 778 -3.89 30.98 -5.46
C VAL A 778 -4.97 32.04 -5.51
N LEU A 779 -5.49 32.47 -4.35
CA LEU A 779 -6.45 33.57 -4.28
C LEU A 779 -5.87 34.83 -4.94
N SER A 780 -6.69 35.48 -5.78
CA SER A 780 -6.38 36.76 -6.43
C SER A 780 -5.99 37.86 -5.45
N THR A 781 -6.45 37.77 -4.20
CA THR A 781 -6.14 38.70 -3.10
C THR A 781 -4.82 38.42 -2.39
N ASN A 782 -4.19 37.25 -2.60
CA ASN A 782 -2.93 36.86 -1.96
C ASN A 782 -1.70 37.47 -2.68
N ARG A 783 -1.61 38.80 -2.68
CA ARG A 783 -0.51 39.56 -3.31
C ARG A 783 0.90 39.07 -2.91
N PRO A 784 1.19 38.75 -1.62
CA PRO A 784 2.50 38.23 -1.24
C PRO A 784 2.87 36.94 -1.96
N MET A 785 1.95 35.98 -2.06
CA MET A 785 2.18 34.71 -2.74
C MET A 785 2.36 34.90 -4.24
N LEU A 786 1.48 35.66 -4.89
CA LEU A 786 1.59 35.95 -6.32
C LEU A 786 2.93 36.62 -6.67
N THR A 787 3.37 37.59 -5.85
CA THR A 787 4.66 38.27 -6.02
C THR A 787 5.85 37.31 -5.86
N LEU A 788 5.78 36.39 -4.89
CA LEU A 788 6.80 35.37 -4.68
C LEU A 788 6.90 34.43 -5.89
N MET A 789 5.77 33.93 -6.38
CA MET A 789 5.72 32.99 -7.51
C MET A 789 6.23 33.65 -8.80
N THR A 790 5.82 34.87 -9.11
CA THR A 790 6.32 35.61 -10.28
C THR A 790 7.84 35.82 -10.22
N ARG A 791 8.40 36.08 -9.04
CA ARG A 791 9.87 36.18 -8.87
C ARG A 791 10.60 34.85 -9.12
N LEU A 792 9.93 33.73 -8.84
CA LEU A 792 10.44 32.38 -9.11
C LEU A 792 10.21 31.94 -10.56
N GLY A 793 9.67 32.82 -11.42
CA GLY A 793 9.46 32.56 -12.84
C GLY A 793 8.10 31.95 -13.19
N PHE A 794 7.16 31.87 -12.26
CA PHE A 794 5.82 31.35 -12.54
C PHE A 794 4.98 32.33 -13.36
N THR A 795 4.22 31.79 -14.29
CA THR A 795 3.12 32.46 -15.00
C THR A 795 1.88 32.50 -14.12
N ASN A 796 1.07 33.54 -14.26
CA ASN A 796 -0.06 33.82 -13.37
C ASN A 796 -1.30 34.23 -14.17
N ASP A 797 -2.17 33.25 -14.43
CA ASP A 797 -3.39 33.42 -15.22
C ASP A 797 -4.61 33.56 -14.31
N ALA A 798 -5.65 34.27 -14.78
CA ALA A 798 -6.94 34.25 -14.10
C ALA A 798 -7.55 32.84 -14.25
N ASP A 799 -8.13 32.30 -13.18
CA ASP A 799 -8.83 31.03 -13.30
C ASP A 799 -10.14 31.24 -14.11
N PRO A 800 -10.39 30.42 -15.15
CA PRO A 800 -11.55 30.59 -16.02
C PRO A 800 -12.87 30.18 -15.36
N GLU A 801 -12.83 29.33 -14.32
CA GLU A 801 -13.99 28.83 -13.60
C GLU A 801 -14.30 29.67 -12.35
N ASP A 802 -13.28 30.25 -11.70
CA ASP A 802 -13.42 31.10 -10.51
C ASP A 802 -12.57 32.39 -10.59
N PRO A 803 -13.18 33.56 -10.87
CA PRO A 803 -12.47 34.84 -10.94
C PRO A 803 -11.76 35.26 -9.65
N THR A 804 -12.13 34.68 -8.51
CA THR A 804 -11.48 34.96 -7.22
C THR A 804 -10.15 34.22 -7.08
N MET A 805 -9.88 33.24 -7.94
CA MET A 805 -8.69 32.42 -7.98
C MET A 805 -7.81 32.74 -9.19
N ARG A 806 -6.53 32.42 -9.06
CA ARG A 806 -5.54 32.54 -10.12
C ARG A 806 -4.77 31.25 -10.23
N ARG A 807 -4.60 30.76 -11.46
CA ARG A 807 -3.76 29.60 -11.76
C ARG A 807 -2.33 30.08 -11.91
N VAL A 808 -1.45 29.60 -11.04
CA VAL A 808 -0.04 29.96 -11.02
C VAL A 808 0.77 28.73 -11.39
N TRP A 809 1.54 28.79 -12.47
CA TRP A 809 2.18 27.60 -13.04
C TRP A 809 3.58 27.88 -13.61
N LEU A 810 4.42 26.86 -13.65
CA LEU A 810 5.77 26.89 -14.19
C LEU A 810 6.02 25.65 -15.04
N GLN A 811 6.48 25.86 -16.27
CA GLN A 811 6.97 24.79 -17.14
C GLN A 811 8.37 24.35 -16.67
N LEU A 812 8.56 23.05 -16.46
CA LEU A 812 9.83 22.47 -16.00
C LEU A 812 10.63 21.83 -17.14
N ARG A 813 9.97 21.33 -18.18
CA ARG A 813 10.58 20.79 -19.41
C ARG A 813 10.00 21.46 -20.67
N GLU A 814 10.84 21.72 -21.67
CA GLU A 814 10.39 22.16 -22.98
C GLU A 814 9.63 21.02 -23.71
N PRO A 815 8.55 21.31 -24.45
CA PRO A 815 7.68 20.30 -25.05
C PRO A 815 8.34 19.35 -26.07
N ASP A 816 9.57 19.65 -26.54
CA ASP A 816 10.26 18.95 -27.64
C ASP A 816 11.67 18.42 -27.31
N ALA A 817 12.09 18.38 -26.04
CA ALA A 817 13.36 17.73 -25.69
C ALA A 817 13.18 16.19 -25.64
N PRO A 818 13.94 15.39 -26.43
CA PRO A 818 13.85 13.93 -26.36
C PRO A 818 14.30 13.42 -24.98
N ALA A 819 13.61 12.37 -24.51
CA ALA A 819 13.81 11.72 -23.20
C ALA A 819 15.14 10.96 -23.10
#